data_AF-A0A4T0WJJ2-F1
#
_entry.id   AF-A0A4T0WJJ2-F1
#
_cell.length_a   1.000
_cell.length_b   1.000
_cell.length_c   1.000
_cell.angle_alpha   90.00
_cell.angle_beta   90.00
_cell.angle_gamma   90.00
#
_symmetry.space_group_name_H-M   'P 1'
#
loop_
_entity.id
_entity.type
_entity.pdbx_description
1 polymer ?
#
loop_
_entity_poly.entity_id
_entity_poly.type
_entity_poly.pdbx_seq_one_letter_code
_entity_poly.pdbx_strand_id
1 'polypeptide(L)'
;MLWTPLLAPALILALASSVNGQSNDNSGVGKGFISYEAGRTSGQIDRGSQTLASLRPGSGFDFLPSDFLSNLTINGAHHLGDVTFRFRVDGASNWTSVDSASNRSPVRALDGLAPGVIAGADLAPTLPGGLPLTVTREWLSEGDGLALRVNLTSNANTTVELGSLGLPVVINNIFSTRSAEDIQAKCSLADPYIGLDAGYVRVSPVKGLGNALVISPLGASSPFEAWRLLGEPQGDFFYQSQTYEGNYEWVIHSQAWTEKEWKGVNPWNPPTAKTLKPGESYSVGLRFSIAESIQTIEDAVVKSGIPLAVGIPGYVVPTDLTARLYLTHSAPVKSIDGHGSFTVVQDTAAKGTPYLLTPTAGTWGRAKITVTYEDGKTQVVHYFVTKPAPETVSDLGHFLTTAAHYTDETDPFGRAPSIMGYDREANAIVEQDERVWIAGLSDEGGTGAYVAAATKLFIQPVEREVVVLDEFIHETVLGSIQPPGSFAVRASVFYYEPGAVNYTYNADLDWTSWTSWNKERAYTTARAYNYVHPVVAYWSMYRVARDYPQVETRADWRWYLNQAYNTVQHCLADGAPECDYGLTGLMGETVFAELLEDLKRENMTQEATAFEASMRFRAEFWETLAVPFGSEMAWDSTGQEGVYYWTNYFGLNNTATKAINSIAAYMPTVAHWGWNGNARRYWDFNYGAKYADTERQIHHYGSGLNSLPMLHHYERNPADVDALRVAFAGNTAPLTNVDAEGFPSAAFHSFPENLDWDPYTGDYGLGFLALGLGQAVYIVDHERYGDVVFGGNVVVGPDDTAAAAATAVVVEPRDAVRRRVFVAGLGLKVSLSAGAIKTVTYDRAGQTLKLALSPTVSEAALRAKSAVVWLTQTSSVGTKFTVPGAALSRGGYVVDLSTGQAEVVISKLQ
;
A
#
# COMPACT_ATOMS: atom_id res chain seq x y z
N MET A 1 -44.54 -22.74 3.53
CA MET A 1 -44.98 -24.04 2.97
C MET A 1 -43.88 -25.05 3.27
N LEU A 2 -44.24 -26.22 3.81
CA LEU A 2 -43.30 -27.31 4.10
C LEU A 2 -42.57 -27.76 2.82
N TRP A 3 -41.37 -28.32 2.96
CA TRP A 3 -41.00 -29.69 2.52
C TRP A 3 -39.59 -30.07 2.99
N THR A 4 -39.44 -31.33 3.40
CA THR A 4 -38.23 -32.01 3.89
C THR A 4 -37.33 -32.54 2.75
N PRO A 5 -36.06 -32.89 3.03
CA PRO A 5 -34.99 -33.06 2.03
C PRO A 5 -34.85 -34.49 1.51
N LEU A 6 -34.33 -34.63 0.28
CA LEU A 6 -33.84 -35.89 -0.28
C LEU A 6 -32.30 -35.93 -0.16
N LEU A 7 -31.83 -36.86 0.67
CA LEU A 7 -30.43 -37.27 0.81
C LEU A 7 -29.95 -37.99 -0.46
N ALA A 8 -28.85 -37.46 -1.03
CA ALA A 8 -27.65 -38.10 -1.61
C ALA A 8 -27.78 -39.38 -2.50
N PRO A 9 -26.94 -39.49 -3.55
CA PRO A 9 -25.54 -39.86 -3.27
C PRO A 9 -24.53 -38.94 -3.97
N ALA A 10 -23.94 -38.04 -3.19
CA ALA A 10 -22.70 -37.31 -3.47
C ALA A 10 -21.43 -38.19 -3.28
N LEU A 11 -21.53 -39.52 -3.42
CA LEU A 11 -20.45 -40.45 -3.09
C LEU A 11 -19.76 -41.08 -4.30
N ILE A 12 -20.10 -40.67 -5.53
CA ILE A 12 -19.45 -41.16 -6.75
C ILE A 12 -18.59 -40.06 -7.42
N LEU A 13 -18.80 -38.77 -7.13
CA LEU A 13 -17.92 -37.70 -7.64
C LEU A 13 -16.62 -37.51 -6.84
N ALA A 14 -16.56 -37.94 -5.56
CA ALA A 14 -15.36 -37.81 -4.74
C ALA A 14 -14.24 -38.83 -5.07
N LEU A 15 -14.57 -39.87 -5.84
CA LEU A 15 -13.60 -40.86 -6.33
C LEU A 15 -13.15 -40.59 -7.78
N ALA A 16 -13.78 -39.64 -8.48
CA ALA A 16 -13.37 -39.26 -9.85
C ALA A 16 -12.36 -38.11 -9.87
N SER A 17 -12.36 -37.22 -8.87
CA SER A 17 -11.39 -36.13 -8.73
C SER A 17 -10.01 -36.60 -8.23
N SER A 18 -9.93 -37.75 -7.57
CA SER A 18 -8.64 -38.38 -7.20
C SER A 18 -7.98 -39.18 -8.34
N VAL A 19 -8.71 -39.47 -9.41
CA VAL A 19 -8.20 -40.25 -10.55
C VAL A 19 -7.72 -39.36 -11.70
N ASN A 20 -8.27 -38.14 -11.87
CA ASN A 20 -7.80 -37.23 -12.92
C ASN A 20 -6.46 -36.53 -12.58
N GLY A 21 -6.17 -36.27 -11.30
CA GLY A 21 -4.88 -35.70 -10.87
C GLY A 21 -3.68 -36.66 -10.98
N GLN A 22 -3.92 -37.97 -11.14
CA GLN A 22 -2.86 -38.98 -11.28
C GLN A 22 -2.43 -39.22 -12.73
N SER A 23 -3.16 -38.71 -13.73
CA SER A 23 -2.85 -38.99 -15.15
C SER A 23 -1.75 -38.09 -15.74
N ASN A 24 -1.43 -36.95 -15.09
CA ASN A 24 -0.45 -35.96 -15.56
C ASN A 24 0.47 -35.44 -14.42
N ASP A 25 0.99 -36.33 -13.56
CA ASP A 25 1.97 -35.95 -12.53
C ASP A 25 3.37 -35.74 -13.14
N ASN A 26 3.58 -34.62 -13.81
CA ASN A 26 4.85 -34.30 -14.47
C ASN A 26 5.94 -33.89 -13.45
N SER A 27 5.54 -33.42 -12.26
CA SER A 27 6.45 -33.09 -11.14
C SER A 27 6.95 -34.33 -10.39
N GLY A 28 6.18 -35.41 -10.34
CA GLY A 28 6.51 -36.63 -9.62
C GLY A 28 6.07 -36.65 -8.15
N VAL A 29 5.06 -35.85 -7.78
CA VAL A 29 4.47 -35.79 -6.43
C VAL A 29 4.00 -37.16 -5.94
N GLY A 30 3.51 -38.01 -6.84
CA GLY A 30 3.14 -39.40 -6.56
C GLY A 30 4.30 -40.32 -6.16
N LYS A 31 5.56 -39.88 -6.32
CA LYS A 31 6.78 -40.63 -5.94
C LYS A 31 7.18 -40.40 -4.48
N GLY A 32 6.43 -39.59 -3.74
CA GLY A 32 6.63 -39.32 -2.32
C GLY A 32 7.66 -38.22 -2.06
N PHE A 33 8.03 -38.05 -0.79
CA PHE A 33 8.82 -36.89 -0.32
C PHE A 33 10.11 -37.31 0.39
N ILE A 34 11.06 -36.38 0.45
CA ILE A 34 12.23 -36.39 1.34
C ILE A 34 11.94 -35.40 2.46
N SER A 35 11.77 -35.88 3.70
CA SER A 35 11.64 -35.01 4.85
C SER A 35 12.99 -34.40 5.22
N TYR A 36 12.99 -33.16 5.68
CA TYR A 36 14.20 -32.50 6.16
C TYR A 36 13.96 -31.74 7.47
N GLU A 37 15.05 -31.56 8.21
CA GLU A 37 15.17 -30.69 9.38
C GLU A 37 16.44 -29.86 9.20
N ALA A 38 16.31 -28.54 9.19
CA ALA A 38 17.40 -27.59 8.99
C ALA A 38 17.23 -26.40 9.94
N GLY A 39 17.91 -26.47 11.09
CA GLY A 39 17.84 -25.46 12.13
C GLY A 39 16.41 -25.28 12.67
N ARG A 40 15.79 -24.13 12.40
CA ARG A 40 14.42 -23.78 12.80
C ARG A 40 13.37 -24.12 11.76
N THR A 41 13.79 -24.66 10.62
CA THR A 41 12.92 -25.01 9.51
C THR A 41 12.83 -26.52 9.35
N SER A 42 11.64 -26.99 9.00
CA SER A 42 11.40 -28.38 8.63
C SER A 42 10.42 -28.42 7.46
N GLY A 43 10.32 -29.57 6.80
CA GLY A 43 9.42 -29.68 5.67
C GLY A 43 9.70 -30.88 4.80
N GLN A 44 9.34 -30.74 3.52
CA GLN A 44 9.37 -31.81 2.54
C GLN A 44 9.90 -31.30 1.21
N ILE A 45 10.75 -32.10 0.59
CA ILE A 45 11.22 -31.93 -0.79
C ILE A 45 10.55 -33.03 -1.62
N ASP A 46 9.99 -32.69 -2.77
CA ASP A 46 9.40 -33.67 -3.68
C ASP A 46 10.49 -34.64 -4.20
N ARG A 47 10.26 -35.95 -4.14
CA ARG A 47 11.32 -36.93 -4.49
C ARG A 47 11.59 -36.98 -5.99
N GLY A 48 10.59 -36.71 -6.83
CA GLY A 48 10.70 -36.78 -8.29
C GLY A 48 11.46 -35.59 -8.86
N SER A 49 10.95 -34.40 -8.61
CA SER A 49 11.48 -33.13 -9.09
C SER A 49 12.59 -32.55 -8.22
N GLN A 50 12.71 -32.94 -6.95
CA GLN A 50 13.53 -32.29 -5.91
C GLN A 50 13.26 -30.79 -5.73
N THR A 51 12.06 -30.29 -6.04
CA THR A 51 11.61 -28.94 -5.62
C THR A 51 11.04 -29.00 -4.21
N LEU A 52 10.95 -27.85 -3.54
CA LEU A 52 10.45 -27.76 -2.17
C LEU A 52 8.92 -27.86 -2.17
N ALA A 53 8.39 -28.83 -1.41
CA ALA A 53 6.96 -29.09 -1.28
C ALA A 53 6.36 -28.44 -0.02
N SER A 54 7.17 -28.26 1.03
CA SER A 54 6.74 -27.70 2.31
C SER A 54 7.91 -27.00 3.01
N LEU A 55 7.64 -25.84 3.62
CA LEU A 55 8.59 -25.07 4.42
C LEU A 55 7.87 -24.55 5.67
N ARG A 56 8.21 -25.11 6.83
CA ARG A 56 7.54 -24.86 8.10
C ARG A 56 8.53 -24.38 9.16
N PRO A 57 8.17 -23.38 9.98
CA PRO A 57 8.81 -23.13 11.25
C PRO A 57 8.30 -24.12 12.31
N GLY A 58 8.87 -24.09 13.51
CA GLY A 58 8.43 -24.94 14.63
C GLY A 58 6.94 -24.78 15.05
N SER A 59 6.26 -23.71 14.63
CA SER A 59 4.82 -23.52 14.85
C SER A 59 3.93 -24.32 13.89
N GLY A 60 4.50 -24.88 12.82
CA GLY A 60 3.80 -25.77 11.88
C GLY A 60 3.05 -25.08 10.74
N PHE A 61 2.99 -23.74 10.70
CA PHE A 61 2.45 -23.00 9.54
C PHE A 61 3.30 -23.28 8.29
N ASP A 62 2.67 -23.61 7.17
CA ASP A 62 3.37 -23.90 5.92
C ASP A 62 3.36 -22.69 5.00
N PHE A 63 4.54 -22.14 4.71
CA PHE A 63 4.66 -20.98 3.82
C PHE A 63 4.39 -21.34 2.35
N LEU A 64 4.41 -22.64 2.00
CA LEU A 64 4.22 -23.14 0.64
C LEU A 64 2.81 -23.71 0.45
N PRO A 65 2.29 -23.73 -0.80
CA PRO A 65 0.97 -24.26 -1.13
C PRO A 65 0.93 -25.79 -1.09
N SER A 66 1.34 -26.40 0.03
CA SER A 66 1.47 -27.86 0.17
C SER A 66 0.13 -28.60 -0.01
N ASP A 67 -0.98 -27.94 0.35
CA ASP A 67 -2.35 -28.42 0.15
C ASP A 67 -2.83 -28.33 -1.31
N PHE A 68 -2.14 -27.55 -2.16
CA PHE A 68 -2.42 -27.40 -3.59
C PHE A 68 -1.43 -28.16 -4.49
N LEU A 69 -0.43 -28.85 -3.94
CA LEU A 69 0.63 -29.49 -4.74
C LEU A 69 0.09 -30.41 -5.84
N SER A 70 -1.00 -31.13 -5.60
CA SER A 70 -1.63 -32.00 -6.61
C SER A 70 -2.12 -31.24 -7.84
N ASN A 71 -2.48 -29.96 -7.68
CA ASN A 71 -2.95 -29.08 -8.75
C ASN A 71 -1.79 -28.36 -9.45
N LEU A 72 -0.60 -28.36 -8.84
CA LEU A 72 0.60 -27.66 -9.30
C LEU A 72 1.62 -28.62 -9.97
N THR A 73 1.18 -29.79 -10.44
CA THR A 73 2.05 -30.80 -11.07
C THR A 73 2.26 -30.61 -12.58
N ILE A 74 1.60 -29.61 -13.17
CA ILE A 74 1.61 -29.33 -14.60
C ILE A 74 2.89 -28.63 -15.06
N ASN A 75 3.22 -28.78 -16.35
CA ASN A 75 4.30 -28.03 -16.99
C ASN A 75 4.02 -26.52 -16.90
N GLY A 76 5.02 -25.74 -16.52
CA GLY A 76 4.96 -24.29 -16.38
C GLY A 76 4.48 -23.76 -15.02
N ALA A 77 3.89 -24.58 -14.14
CA ALA A 77 3.62 -24.17 -12.76
C ALA A 77 4.94 -24.18 -11.98
N HIS A 78 5.39 -23.07 -11.41
CA HIS A 78 6.71 -22.98 -10.74
C HIS A 78 6.66 -23.48 -9.30
N HIS A 79 7.81 -23.95 -8.80
CA HIS A 79 8.01 -24.34 -7.41
C HIS A 79 9.31 -23.74 -6.89
N LEU A 80 9.43 -23.62 -5.56
CA LEU A 80 10.68 -23.19 -4.95
C LEU A 80 11.76 -24.24 -5.24
N GLY A 81 12.84 -23.83 -5.90
CA GLY A 81 13.91 -24.70 -6.36
C GLY A 81 13.99 -24.83 -7.87
N ASP A 82 13.03 -24.31 -8.61
CA ASP A 82 13.21 -24.10 -10.05
C ASP A 82 14.25 -23.02 -10.34
N VAL A 83 14.65 -22.90 -11.61
CA VAL A 83 15.60 -21.88 -12.08
C VAL A 83 15.22 -21.43 -13.49
N THR A 84 15.29 -20.12 -13.71
CA THR A 84 15.14 -19.51 -15.04
C THR A 84 16.44 -18.81 -15.42
N PHE A 85 16.82 -18.83 -16.70
CA PHE A 85 17.97 -18.06 -17.17
C PHE A 85 17.90 -17.79 -18.68
N ARG A 86 18.55 -16.72 -19.11
CA ARG A 86 18.79 -16.41 -20.51
C ARG A 86 20.27 -16.36 -20.78
N PHE A 87 20.71 -17.03 -21.84
CA PHE A 87 22.11 -17.07 -22.22
C PHE A 87 22.33 -16.84 -23.71
N ARG A 88 23.55 -16.44 -24.06
CA ARG A 88 24.08 -16.49 -25.43
C ARG A 88 25.52 -17.00 -25.41
N VAL A 89 25.91 -17.69 -26.47
CA VAL A 89 27.30 -18.11 -26.68
C VAL A 89 28.04 -17.08 -27.53
N ASP A 90 29.36 -17.05 -27.44
CA ASP A 90 30.18 -16.14 -28.25
C ASP A 90 29.80 -16.17 -29.74
N GLY A 91 29.65 -14.99 -30.34
CA GLY A 91 29.18 -14.78 -31.72
C GLY A 91 27.66 -14.84 -31.95
N ALA A 92 26.84 -15.20 -30.93
CA ALA A 92 25.38 -15.19 -31.05
C ALA A 92 24.78 -13.83 -30.65
N SER A 93 23.80 -13.34 -31.41
CA SER A 93 23.11 -12.06 -31.11
C SER A 93 21.82 -12.21 -30.29
N ASN A 94 21.19 -13.38 -30.32
CA ASN A 94 19.91 -13.62 -29.65
C ASN A 94 20.08 -14.34 -28.31
N TRP A 95 19.26 -13.95 -27.33
CA TRP A 95 19.13 -14.65 -26.05
C TRP A 95 18.34 -15.94 -26.21
N THR A 96 18.86 -17.03 -25.65
CA THR A 96 18.15 -18.30 -25.50
C THR A 96 17.58 -18.40 -24.09
N SER A 97 16.26 -18.54 -23.98
CA SER A 97 15.58 -18.67 -22.69
C SER A 97 15.51 -20.13 -22.25
N VAL A 98 15.74 -20.37 -20.96
CA VAL A 98 15.61 -21.67 -20.31
C VAL A 98 14.85 -21.49 -19.00
N ASP A 99 13.92 -22.40 -18.75
CA ASP A 99 13.13 -22.46 -17.53
C ASP A 99 12.93 -23.94 -17.17
N SER A 100 13.28 -24.32 -15.93
CA SER A 100 13.19 -25.69 -15.44
C SER A 100 11.75 -26.16 -15.20
N ALA A 101 10.78 -25.25 -15.10
CA ALA A 101 9.36 -25.58 -14.93
C ALA A 101 8.66 -25.89 -16.26
N SER A 102 9.18 -25.39 -17.39
CA SER A 102 8.55 -25.49 -18.72
C SER A 102 8.31 -26.93 -19.20
N ASN A 103 9.21 -27.88 -18.91
CA ASN A 103 9.02 -29.29 -19.25
C ASN A 103 9.39 -30.19 -18.07
N ARG A 104 8.46 -30.31 -17.11
CA ARG A 104 8.72 -31.03 -15.87
C ARG A 104 8.98 -32.50 -16.13
N SER A 105 9.97 -33.01 -15.43
CA SER A 105 10.39 -34.40 -15.46
C SER A 105 11.16 -34.74 -14.19
N PRO A 106 11.18 -36.01 -13.76
CA PRO A 106 11.99 -36.41 -12.63
C PRO A 106 13.46 -36.09 -12.86
N VAL A 107 14.08 -35.38 -11.91
CA VAL A 107 15.50 -35.01 -11.96
C VAL A 107 16.39 -36.20 -11.57
N ARG A 108 17.69 -36.10 -11.86
CA ARG A 108 18.66 -37.14 -11.45
C ARG A 108 19.26 -36.74 -10.11
N ALA A 109 18.99 -37.53 -9.07
CA ALA A 109 19.62 -37.31 -7.77
C ALA A 109 21.15 -37.47 -7.87
N LEU A 110 21.87 -36.59 -7.18
CA LEU A 110 23.33 -36.66 -7.06
C LEU A 110 23.71 -37.58 -5.90
N ASP A 111 24.69 -38.45 -6.13
CA ASP A 111 25.30 -39.29 -5.10
C ASP A 111 26.49 -38.59 -4.44
N GLY A 112 26.89 -39.04 -3.25
CA GLY A 112 28.11 -38.55 -2.59
C GLY A 112 28.06 -37.08 -2.19
N LEU A 113 26.89 -36.61 -1.77
CA LEU A 113 26.64 -35.22 -1.37
C LEU A 113 27.64 -34.73 -0.32
N ALA A 114 28.05 -33.46 -0.44
CA ALA A 114 28.92 -32.83 0.53
C ALA A 114 28.27 -32.76 1.92
N PRO A 115 29.04 -32.75 3.02
CA PRO A 115 28.49 -32.59 4.37
C PRO A 115 27.58 -31.35 4.46
N GLY A 116 26.38 -31.52 5.01
CA GLY A 116 25.38 -30.45 5.15
C GLY A 116 24.41 -30.31 3.98
N VAL A 117 24.67 -30.96 2.83
CA VAL A 117 23.72 -31.05 1.72
C VAL A 117 22.70 -32.16 2.00
N ILE A 118 21.43 -31.79 1.99
CA ILE A 118 20.27 -32.64 2.31
C ILE A 118 19.82 -33.41 1.06
N ALA A 119 19.78 -32.73 -0.08
CA ALA A 119 19.42 -33.30 -1.38
C ALA A 119 20.16 -32.55 -2.48
N GLY A 120 20.61 -33.27 -3.50
CA GLY A 120 21.23 -32.70 -4.69
C GLY A 120 20.68 -33.33 -5.96
N ALA A 121 20.56 -32.54 -7.03
CA ALA A 121 20.05 -32.99 -8.32
C ALA A 121 20.77 -32.35 -9.51
N ASP A 122 20.95 -33.14 -10.57
CA ASP A 122 21.20 -32.66 -11.93
C ASP A 122 19.85 -32.39 -12.62
N LEU A 123 19.66 -31.14 -13.06
CA LEU A 123 18.42 -30.66 -13.64
C LEU A 123 18.28 -30.98 -15.13
N ALA A 124 19.30 -31.55 -15.79
CA ALA A 124 19.27 -31.87 -17.22
C ALA A 124 17.97 -32.53 -17.73
N PRO A 125 17.28 -33.43 -16.99
CA PRO A 125 16.01 -34.00 -17.45
C PRO A 125 14.88 -33.00 -17.70
N THR A 126 14.88 -31.83 -17.04
CA THR A 126 13.83 -30.80 -17.20
C THR A 126 14.25 -29.68 -18.15
N LEU A 127 15.50 -29.69 -18.61
CA LEU A 127 16.09 -28.64 -19.42
C LEU A 127 16.18 -29.05 -20.90
N PRO A 128 16.22 -28.10 -21.85
CA PRO A 128 16.48 -28.39 -23.24
C PRO A 128 17.76 -29.20 -23.46
N GLY A 129 17.74 -30.14 -24.41
CA GLY A 129 18.94 -30.90 -24.78
C GLY A 129 20.00 -30.03 -25.46
N GLY A 130 21.29 -30.33 -25.24
CA GLY A 130 22.40 -29.65 -25.90
C GLY A 130 22.76 -28.28 -25.32
N LEU A 131 22.33 -27.96 -24.09
CA LEU A 131 22.69 -26.73 -23.42
C LEU A 131 24.20 -26.60 -23.19
N PRO A 132 24.78 -25.39 -23.35
CA PRO A 132 26.20 -25.11 -23.06
C PRO A 132 26.50 -25.01 -21.56
N LEU A 133 25.57 -25.46 -20.71
CA LEU A 133 25.61 -25.36 -19.26
C LEU A 133 25.14 -26.68 -18.65
N THR A 134 25.90 -27.17 -17.67
CA THR A 134 25.43 -28.16 -16.71
C THR A 134 24.84 -27.41 -15.52
N VAL A 135 23.60 -27.73 -15.14
CA VAL A 135 22.89 -27.06 -14.04
C VAL A 135 22.55 -28.07 -12.95
N THR A 136 23.07 -27.83 -11.75
CA THR A 136 22.74 -28.64 -10.57
C THR A 136 22.10 -27.80 -9.48
N ARG A 137 21.30 -28.46 -8.65
CA ARG A 137 20.63 -27.87 -7.49
C ARG A 137 21.00 -28.62 -6.22
N GLU A 138 21.19 -27.89 -5.13
CA GLU A 138 21.42 -28.43 -3.80
C GLU A 138 20.50 -27.75 -2.79
N TRP A 139 19.88 -28.57 -1.94
CA TRP A 139 19.24 -28.14 -0.69
C TRP A 139 20.20 -28.43 0.44
N LEU A 140 20.52 -27.43 1.26
CA LEU A 140 21.48 -27.57 2.35
C LEU A 140 20.99 -26.89 3.63
N SER A 141 21.52 -27.35 4.76
CA SER A 141 21.37 -26.65 6.03
C SER A 141 22.37 -25.51 6.09
N GLU A 142 21.90 -24.27 6.27
CA GLU A 142 22.72 -23.06 6.35
C GLU A 142 22.32 -22.24 7.59
N GLY A 143 23.26 -22.06 8.52
CA GLY A 143 22.99 -21.37 9.79
C GLY A 143 21.85 -22.03 10.58
N ASP A 144 20.77 -21.29 10.78
CA ASP A 144 19.57 -21.75 11.50
C ASP A 144 18.39 -22.10 10.58
N GLY A 145 18.61 -22.32 9.28
CA GLY A 145 17.55 -22.60 8.31
C GLY A 145 17.97 -23.46 7.12
N LEU A 146 17.06 -23.59 6.17
CA LEU A 146 17.30 -24.20 4.87
C LEU A 146 17.92 -23.17 3.90
N ALA A 147 18.73 -23.63 2.96
CA ALA A 147 19.15 -22.85 1.80
C ALA A 147 19.06 -23.66 0.49
N LEU A 148 18.81 -22.93 -0.58
CA LEU A 148 18.85 -23.38 -1.97
C LEU A 148 20.14 -22.89 -2.61
N ARG A 149 20.88 -23.77 -3.27
CA ARG A 149 22.00 -23.41 -4.15
C ARG A 149 21.78 -23.98 -5.55
N VAL A 150 22.03 -23.17 -6.56
CA VAL A 150 22.06 -23.57 -7.97
C VAL A 150 23.46 -23.30 -8.52
N ASN A 151 24.04 -24.31 -9.17
CA ASN A 151 25.35 -24.22 -9.80
C ASN A 151 25.20 -24.32 -11.31
N LEU A 152 25.70 -23.32 -12.04
CA LEU A 152 25.77 -23.31 -13.49
C LEU A 152 27.22 -23.48 -13.91
N THR A 153 27.56 -24.58 -14.59
CA THR A 153 28.92 -24.86 -15.03
C THR A 153 28.98 -24.89 -16.55
N SER A 154 29.84 -24.06 -17.14
CA SER A 154 30.05 -24.05 -18.59
C SER A 154 30.69 -25.35 -19.06
N ASN A 155 29.98 -26.09 -19.92
CA ASN A 155 30.50 -27.27 -20.62
C ASN A 155 30.81 -26.95 -22.09
N ALA A 156 30.68 -25.69 -22.50
CA ALA A 156 31.02 -25.20 -23.83
C ALA A 156 32.53 -24.98 -24.00
N ASN A 157 32.99 -25.05 -25.25
CA ASN A 157 34.37 -24.70 -25.63
C ASN A 157 34.56 -23.18 -25.84
N THR A 158 33.47 -22.42 -25.77
CA THR A 158 33.44 -20.97 -25.91
C THR A 158 32.86 -20.34 -24.64
N THR A 159 32.97 -19.03 -24.55
CA THR A 159 32.37 -18.26 -23.46
C THR A 159 30.85 -18.26 -23.57
N VAL A 160 30.19 -18.39 -22.41
CA VAL A 160 28.74 -18.27 -22.26
C VAL A 160 28.45 -17.01 -21.46
N GLU A 161 27.61 -16.13 -21.99
CA GLU A 161 27.09 -14.97 -21.27
C GLU A 161 25.69 -15.27 -20.76
N LEU A 162 25.49 -15.15 -19.44
CA LEU A 162 24.22 -15.22 -18.73
C LEU A 162 23.65 -13.81 -18.61
N GLY A 163 22.70 -13.46 -19.48
CA GLY A 163 22.05 -12.15 -19.48
C GLY A 163 20.85 -12.08 -18.53
N SER A 164 20.29 -13.23 -18.12
CA SER A 164 19.42 -13.28 -16.95
C SER A 164 19.60 -14.56 -16.15
N LEU A 165 19.34 -14.47 -14.86
CA LEU A 165 19.31 -15.61 -13.92
C LEU A 165 18.29 -15.31 -12.83
N GLY A 166 17.23 -16.11 -12.77
CA GLY A 166 16.10 -15.97 -11.86
C GLY A 166 15.88 -17.21 -11.00
N LEU A 167 15.49 -16.99 -9.74
CA LEU A 167 15.10 -18.04 -8.80
C LEU A 167 13.64 -17.81 -8.37
N PRO A 168 12.69 -18.67 -8.78
CA PRO A 168 11.30 -18.58 -8.37
C PRO A 168 11.10 -18.54 -6.84
N VAL A 169 10.29 -17.58 -6.40
CA VAL A 169 9.84 -17.41 -5.03
C VAL A 169 8.35 -17.72 -5.00
N VAL A 170 8.04 -18.98 -4.68
CA VAL A 170 6.69 -19.51 -4.61
C VAL A 170 6.27 -19.57 -3.14
N ILE A 171 5.10 -19.02 -2.84
CA ILE A 171 4.48 -19.03 -1.50
C ILE A 171 3.00 -19.41 -1.62
N ASN A 172 2.33 -19.67 -0.50
CA ASN A 172 0.91 -20.00 -0.51
C ASN A 172 0.01 -18.76 -0.66
N ASN A 173 0.03 -18.08 -1.82
CA ASN A 173 -0.82 -16.91 -2.11
C ASN A 173 -2.04 -17.24 -3.00
N ILE A 174 -2.44 -18.52 -3.06
CA ILE A 174 -3.62 -18.97 -3.81
C ILE A 174 -4.86 -18.81 -2.92
N PHE A 175 -5.66 -17.77 -3.12
CA PHE A 175 -6.90 -17.57 -2.36
C PHE A 175 -8.11 -18.26 -2.99
N SER A 176 -7.99 -18.63 -4.27
CA SER A 176 -9.01 -19.30 -5.04
C SER A 176 -9.58 -20.51 -4.31
N THR A 177 -10.90 -20.67 -4.32
CA THR A 177 -11.65 -21.82 -3.74
C THR A 177 -11.55 -21.99 -2.22
N ARG A 178 -10.86 -21.09 -1.49
CA ARG A 178 -10.75 -21.13 -0.02
C ARG A 178 -11.81 -20.27 0.65
N SER A 179 -12.25 -20.68 1.85
CA SER A 179 -13.03 -19.81 2.72
C SER A 179 -12.15 -18.71 3.30
N ALA A 180 -12.76 -17.66 3.85
CA ALA A 180 -12.07 -16.59 4.55
C ALA A 180 -11.14 -17.10 5.66
N GLU A 181 -11.62 -18.05 6.46
CA GLU A 181 -10.87 -18.67 7.55
C GLU A 181 -9.70 -19.49 7.04
N ASP A 182 -9.88 -20.23 5.95
CA ASP A 182 -8.83 -21.03 5.32
C ASP A 182 -7.74 -20.15 4.71
N ILE A 183 -8.12 -19.02 4.09
CA ILE A 183 -7.18 -18.00 3.63
C ILE A 183 -6.31 -17.52 4.78
N GLN A 184 -6.94 -17.11 5.89
CA GLN A 184 -6.24 -16.61 7.08
C GLN A 184 -5.35 -17.69 7.71
N ALA A 185 -5.77 -18.95 7.69
CA ALA A 185 -5.06 -20.05 8.32
C ALA A 185 -3.88 -20.61 7.51
N LYS A 186 -3.94 -20.54 6.17
CA LYS A 186 -3.03 -21.26 5.27
C LYS A 186 -2.20 -20.35 4.37
N CYS A 187 -2.68 -19.15 4.07
CA CYS A 187 -2.06 -18.33 3.03
C CYS A 187 -0.99 -17.37 3.57
N SER A 188 -0.08 -17.00 2.66
CA SER A 188 0.99 -16.03 2.88
C SER A 188 0.95 -14.90 1.87
N LEU A 189 1.62 -13.80 2.19
CA LEU A 189 1.89 -12.65 1.33
C LEU A 189 3.39 -12.44 1.23
N ALA A 190 3.92 -12.01 0.07
CA ALA A 190 5.35 -11.84 -0.16
C ALA A 190 5.68 -10.45 -0.73
N ASP A 191 6.47 -9.65 -0.01
CA ASP A 191 6.87 -8.31 -0.47
C ASP A 191 8.40 -8.19 -0.56
N PRO A 192 8.95 -7.65 -1.68
CA PRO A 192 10.37 -7.56 -1.91
C PRO A 192 10.99 -6.25 -1.34
N TYR A 193 12.23 -6.35 -0.89
CA TYR A 193 13.19 -5.26 -0.88
C TYR A 193 14.28 -5.55 -1.91
N ILE A 194 14.24 -4.85 -3.03
CA ILE A 194 15.11 -5.06 -4.21
C ILE A 194 16.47 -4.35 -4.01
N GLY A 195 17.11 -4.59 -2.86
CA GLY A 195 18.26 -3.83 -2.37
C GLY A 195 19.64 -4.40 -2.72
N LEU A 196 19.79 -5.15 -3.82
CA LEU A 196 21.02 -5.87 -4.20
C LEU A 196 21.50 -6.86 -3.12
N ASP A 197 22.73 -6.76 -2.63
CA ASP A 197 23.31 -7.67 -1.61
C ASP A 197 22.62 -7.56 -0.25
N ALA A 198 21.87 -6.48 -0.06
CA ALA A 198 21.05 -6.24 1.12
C ALA A 198 19.56 -6.55 0.89
N GLY A 199 19.20 -7.01 -0.31
CA GLY A 199 17.81 -7.34 -0.64
C GLY A 199 17.30 -8.54 0.15
N TYR A 200 15.98 -8.60 0.33
CA TYR A 200 15.29 -9.75 0.90
C TYR A 200 13.82 -9.75 0.46
N VAL A 201 13.16 -10.91 0.49
CA VAL A 201 11.70 -11.00 0.42
C VAL A 201 11.20 -11.34 1.82
N ARG A 202 10.23 -10.57 2.31
CA ARG A 202 9.51 -10.91 3.54
C ARG A 202 8.23 -11.64 3.19
N VAL A 203 7.97 -12.73 3.89
CA VAL A 203 6.78 -13.56 3.71
C VAL A 203 6.01 -13.60 5.03
N SER A 204 4.77 -13.14 5.01
CA SER A 204 3.91 -12.98 6.19
C SER A 204 2.64 -13.83 6.05
N PRO A 205 2.21 -14.57 7.10
CA PRO A 205 0.87 -15.17 7.11
C PRO A 205 -0.20 -14.08 6.93
N VAL A 206 -1.23 -14.33 6.12
CA VAL A 206 -2.31 -13.35 5.86
C VAL A 206 -2.99 -12.88 7.15
N LYS A 207 -3.00 -13.73 8.18
CA LYS A 207 -3.55 -13.44 9.50
C LYS A 207 -2.80 -12.39 10.31
N GLY A 208 -1.57 -12.06 9.94
CA GLY A 208 -0.79 -11.09 10.70
C GLY A 208 -0.19 -11.62 12.00
N LEU A 209 -0.32 -12.92 12.26
CA LEU A 209 0.09 -13.56 13.50
C LEU A 209 0.91 -14.82 13.21
N GLY A 210 1.84 -15.12 14.12
CA GLY A 210 2.75 -16.26 14.00
C GLY A 210 4.08 -15.90 13.36
N ASN A 211 4.89 -16.93 13.09
CA ASN A 211 6.20 -16.77 12.49
C ASN A 211 6.10 -16.17 11.08
N ALA A 212 7.09 -15.36 10.72
CA ALA A 212 7.30 -14.89 9.35
C ALA A 212 8.57 -15.49 8.75
N LEU A 213 8.71 -15.42 7.43
CA LEU A 213 9.85 -15.94 6.69
C LEU A 213 10.60 -14.78 6.01
N VAL A 214 11.93 -14.85 6.07
CA VAL A 214 12.84 -13.97 5.35
C VAL A 214 13.61 -14.80 4.33
N ILE A 215 13.45 -14.46 3.05
CA ILE A 215 14.21 -15.04 1.94
C ILE A 215 15.31 -14.05 1.58
N SER A 216 16.57 -14.48 1.65
CA SER A 216 17.74 -13.60 1.52
C SER A 216 18.84 -14.24 0.66
N PRO A 217 19.84 -13.49 0.18
CA PRO A 217 20.91 -14.02 -0.64
C PRO A 217 21.71 -15.11 0.08
N LEU A 218 22.00 -16.22 -0.61
CA LEU A 218 23.06 -17.14 -0.21
C LEU A 218 24.39 -16.66 -0.80
N GLY A 219 25.24 -16.08 0.05
CA GLY A 219 26.55 -15.55 -0.35
C GLY A 219 26.48 -14.29 -1.22
N ALA A 220 27.65 -13.80 -1.65
CA ALA A 220 27.78 -12.52 -2.37
C ALA A 220 27.47 -12.60 -3.88
N SER A 221 27.15 -13.78 -4.41
CA SER A 221 26.89 -13.99 -5.84
C SER A 221 25.41 -13.96 -6.20
N SER A 222 24.53 -13.63 -5.25
CA SER A 222 23.08 -13.70 -5.42
C SER A 222 22.37 -12.36 -5.13
N PRO A 223 22.84 -11.20 -5.65
CA PRO A 223 22.18 -9.91 -5.41
C PRO A 223 20.73 -9.92 -5.86
N PHE A 224 19.87 -9.13 -5.20
CA PHE A 224 18.48 -8.93 -5.60
C PHE A 224 18.36 -7.75 -6.57
N GLU A 225 18.58 -7.99 -7.87
CA GLU A 225 18.62 -6.94 -8.89
C GLU A 225 17.22 -6.49 -9.31
N ALA A 226 16.31 -7.44 -9.54
CA ALA A 226 14.94 -7.17 -9.95
C ALA A 226 13.94 -8.19 -9.40
N TRP A 227 12.65 -7.84 -9.44
CA TRP A 227 11.52 -8.66 -9.04
C TRP A 227 10.55 -8.76 -10.21
N ARG A 228 10.32 -9.96 -10.73
CA ARG A 228 9.57 -10.18 -11.99
C ARG A 228 8.50 -11.24 -11.80
N LEU A 229 7.30 -11.00 -12.35
CA LEU A 229 6.24 -12.01 -12.39
C LEU A 229 6.66 -13.19 -13.28
N LEU A 230 6.44 -14.41 -12.80
CA LEU A 230 6.61 -15.64 -13.55
C LEU A 230 5.35 -15.93 -14.34
N GLY A 231 5.48 -16.13 -15.66
CA GLY A 231 4.38 -16.59 -16.49
C GLY A 231 4.05 -18.05 -16.21
N GLU A 232 2.81 -18.33 -15.81
CA GLU A 232 2.32 -19.69 -15.52
C GLU A 232 1.07 -20.00 -16.36
N PRO A 233 0.79 -21.27 -16.66
CA PRO A 233 -0.46 -21.64 -17.33
C PRO A 233 -1.68 -21.39 -16.45
N GLN A 234 -2.81 -21.14 -17.10
CA GLN A 234 -4.12 -21.19 -16.43
C GLN A 234 -4.41 -22.62 -15.92
N GLY A 235 -5.09 -22.70 -14.79
CA GLY A 235 -5.52 -23.95 -14.17
C GLY A 235 -6.57 -23.71 -13.10
N ASP A 236 -6.96 -24.75 -12.37
CA ASP A 236 -8.00 -24.68 -11.32
C ASP A 236 -7.60 -23.84 -10.08
N PHE A 237 -6.45 -23.16 -10.15
CA PHE A 237 -5.95 -22.19 -9.18
C PHE A 237 -6.15 -20.72 -9.62
N PHE A 238 -6.64 -20.48 -10.85
CA PHE A 238 -7.02 -19.16 -11.39
C PHE A 238 -5.86 -18.15 -11.41
N TYR A 239 -4.77 -18.48 -12.09
CA TYR A 239 -3.59 -17.62 -12.22
C TYR A 239 -3.92 -16.26 -12.86
N GLN A 240 -3.25 -15.20 -12.37
CA GLN A 240 -3.54 -13.80 -12.72
C GLN A 240 -5.03 -13.47 -12.68
N SER A 241 -5.61 -13.69 -11.50
CA SER A 241 -6.96 -13.27 -11.17
C SER A 241 -6.98 -12.52 -9.85
N GLN A 242 -8.13 -11.97 -9.47
CA GLN A 242 -8.35 -11.32 -8.17
C GLN A 242 -8.08 -12.23 -6.97
N THR A 243 -8.03 -13.55 -7.13
CA THR A 243 -7.79 -14.49 -6.03
C THR A 243 -6.44 -15.18 -6.11
N TYR A 244 -5.65 -14.91 -7.16
CA TYR A 244 -4.27 -15.39 -7.27
C TYR A 244 -3.50 -14.55 -8.30
N GLU A 245 -2.65 -13.64 -7.82
CA GLU A 245 -1.80 -12.78 -8.68
C GLU A 245 -0.76 -13.56 -9.50
N GLY A 246 -0.35 -14.74 -9.02
CA GLY A 246 0.79 -15.49 -9.57
C GLY A 246 2.01 -15.50 -8.66
N ASN A 247 3.11 -16.05 -9.17
CA ASN A 247 4.40 -16.13 -8.48
C ASN A 247 5.41 -15.19 -9.12
N TYR A 248 6.42 -14.80 -8.35
CA TYR A 248 7.50 -13.93 -8.83
C TYR A 248 8.85 -14.63 -8.67
N GLU A 249 9.88 -14.11 -9.31
CA GLU A 249 11.25 -14.58 -9.15
C GLU A 249 12.20 -13.50 -8.63
N TRP A 250 13.14 -13.98 -7.83
CA TRP A 250 14.35 -13.27 -7.48
C TRP A 250 15.27 -13.21 -8.70
N VAL A 251 15.43 -12.03 -9.31
CA VAL A 251 16.30 -11.85 -10.48
C VAL A 251 17.67 -11.36 -10.04
N ILE A 252 18.70 -12.15 -10.35
CA ILE A 252 20.11 -11.87 -10.04
C ILE A 252 20.77 -11.03 -11.15
N HIS A 253 20.38 -11.30 -12.39
CA HIS A 253 20.84 -10.62 -13.60
C HIS A 253 19.64 -10.33 -14.50
N SER A 254 19.55 -9.12 -15.06
CA SER A 254 18.40 -8.68 -15.85
C SER A 254 18.71 -8.05 -17.21
N GLN A 255 19.98 -8.06 -17.64
CA GLN A 255 20.38 -7.46 -18.93
C GLN A 255 19.58 -8.00 -20.12
N ALA A 256 19.32 -9.31 -20.19
CA ALA A 256 18.56 -9.90 -21.30
C ALA A 256 17.11 -9.41 -21.37
N TRP A 257 16.49 -9.11 -20.23
CA TRP A 257 15.14 -8.54 -20.17
C TRP A 257 15.17 -7.06 -20.57
N THR A 258 16.15 -6.30 -20.09
CA THR A 258 16.32 -4.87 -20.42
C THR A 258 16.62 -4.62 -21.90
N GLU A 259 17.33 -5.54 -22.56
CA GLU A 259 17.57 -5.48 -24.01
C GLU A 259 16.33 -5.83 -24.86
N LYS A 260 15.26 -6.35 -24.24
CA LYS A 260 14.08 -6.92 -24.91
C LYS A 260 12.77 -6.38 -24.33
N GLU A 261 12.12 -7.11 -23.42
CA GLU A 261 10.79 -6.80 -22.91
C GLU A 261 10.74 -5.50 -22.10
N TRP A 262 11.82 -5.13 -21.42
CA TRP A 262 11.89 -3.89 -20.61
C TRP A 262 12.57 -2.74 -21.36
N LYS A 263 12.63 -2.81 -22.68
CA LYS A 263 13.32 -1.82 -23.50
C LYS A 263 12.63 -0.46 -23.37
N GLY A 264 13.39 0.54 -22.91
CA GLY A 264 12.89 1.91 -22.74
C GLY A 264 12.40 2.21 -21.33
N VAL A 265 12.34 1.20 -20.45
CA VAL A 265 12.03 1.36 -19.03
C VAL A 265 13.31 1.69 -18.27
N ASN A 266 13.19 2.45 -17.18
CA ASN A 266 14.26 2.64 -16.20
C ASN A 266 14.07 1.65 -15.02
N PRO A 267 14.86 0.56 -14.94
CA PRO A 267 14.70 -0.46 -13.90
C PRO A 267 15.09 0.06 -12.50
N TRP A 268 14.66 -0.64 -11.46
CA TRP A 268 14.98 -0.29 -10.07
C TRP A 268 16.48 -0.27 -9.78
N ASN A 269 17.24 -1.18 -10.38
CA ASN A 269 18.69 -1.29 -10.29
C ASN A 269 19.32 -1.37 -11.69
N PRO A 270 20.60 -0.97 -11.86
CA PRO A 270 21.29 -1.13 -13.14
C PRO A 270 21.34 -2.61 -13.54
N PRO A 271 21.00 -2.95 -14.81
CA PRO A 271 20.97 -4.33 -15.25
C PRO A 271 22.38 -4.92 -15.36
N THR A 272 22.55 -6.18 -14.98
CA THR A 272 23.83 -6.90 -15.11
C THR A 272 23.71 -8.23 -15.84
N ALA A 273 24.87 -8.78 -16.24
CA ALA A 273 25.05 -10.11 -16.81
C ALA A 273 26.34 -10.75 -16.27
N LYS A 274 26.44 -12.08 -16.38
CA LYS A 274 27.62 -12.85 -15.96
C LYS A 274 28.23 -13.61 -17.12
N THR A 275 29.52 -13.43 -17.35
CA THR A 275 30.30 -14.18 -18.34
C THR A 275 30.97 -15.40 -17.69
N LEU A 276 30.83 -16.57 -18.31
CA LEU A 276 31.46 -17.84 -17.91
C LEU A 276 32.43 -18.33 -18.97
N LYS A 277 33.68 -18.55 -18.58
CA LYS A 277 34.69 -19.21 -19.41
C LYS A 277 34.43 -20.73 -19.50
N PRO A 278 35.00 -21.43 -20.49
CA PRO A 278 34.95 -22.90 -20.53
C PRO A 278 35.35 -23.54 -19.20
N GLY A 279 34.49 -24.39 -18.64
CA GLY A 279 34.70 -25.05 -17.35
C GLY A 279 34.48 -24.18 -16.11
N GLU A 280 34.16 -22.89 -16.24
CA GLU A 280 33.85 -22.02 -15.09
C GLU A 280 32.49 -22.39 -14.50
N SER A 281 32.44 -22.48 -13.18
CA SER A 281 31.20 -22.65 -12.41
C SER A 281 30.80 -21.33 -11.74
N TYR A 282 29.51 -21.04 -11.76
CA TYR A 282 28.89 -19.93 -11.05
C TYR A 282 27.78 -20.45 -10.15
N SER A 283 27.87 -20.12 -8.86
CA SER A 283 26.99 -20.63 -7.82
C SER A 283 26.19 -19.47 -7.22
N VAL A 284 24.87 -19.61 -7.21
CA VAL A 284 23.92 -18.65 -6.64
C VAL A 284 22.94 -19.36 -5.73
N GLY A 285 22.18 -18.62 -4.92
CA GLY A 285 21.22 -19.25 -4.04
C GLY A 285 20.48 -18.30 -3.12
N LEU A 286 19.55 -18.89 -2.37
CA LEU A 286 18.70 -18.20 -1.38
C LEU A 286 18.75 -18.94 -0.04
N ARG A 287 18.69 -18.17 1.06
CA ARG A 287 18.55 -18.66 2.42
C ARG A 287 17.16 -18.33 2.96
N PHE A 288 16.57 -19.30 3.68
CA PHE A 288 15.25 -19.20 4.31
C PHE A 288 15.40 -19.09 5.83
N SER A 289 15.10 -17.92 6.39
CA SER A 289 15.26 -17.62 7.83
C SER A 289 13.92 -17.32 8.48
N ILE A 290 13.72 -17.80 9.71
CA ILE A 290 12.47 -17.60 10.45
C ILE A 290 12.58 -16.39 11.38
N ALA A 291 11.61 -15.48 11.28
CA ALA A 291 11.32 -14.46 12.28
C ALA A 291 10.26 -14.96 13.28
N GLU A 292 10.34 -14.49 14.53
CA GLU A 292 9.37 -14.90 15.57
C GLU A 292 7.96 -14.39 15.30
N SER A 293 7.90 -13.22 14.67
CA SER A 293 6.69 -12.51 14.30
C SER A 293 6.97 -11.61 13.10
N ILE A 294 5.93 -10.99 12.57
CA ILE A 294 6.03 -10.00 11.49
C ILE A 294 6.86 -8.79 11.93
N GLN A 295 6.71 -8.37 13.20
CA GLN A 295 7.44 -7.24 13.78
C GLN A 295 8.94 -7.52 13.94
N THR A 296 9.36 -8.79 13.94
CA THR A 296 10.78 -9.19 14.13
C THR A 296 11.47 -9.61 12.83
N ILE A 297 10.87 -9.30 11.67
CA ILE A 297 11.46 -9.58 10.35
C ILE A 297 12.82 -8.89 10.19
N GLU A 298 12.93 -7.62 10.58
CA GLU A 298 14.18 -6.85 10.47
C GLU A 298 15.29 -7.42 11.39
N ASP A 299 14.92 -8.00 12.54
CA ASP A 299 15.87 -8.70 13.41
C ASP A 299 16.40 -9.97 12.75
N ALA A 300 15.54 -10.73 12.06
CA ALA A 300 15.94 -11.91 11.31
C ALA A 300 16.85 -11.55 10.12
N VAL A 301 16.60 -10.41 9.45
CA VAL A 301 17.48 -9.87 8.39
C VAL A 301 18.88 -9.58 8.94
N VAL A 302 18.96 -8.83 10.05
CA VAL A 302 20.25 -8.48 10.68
C VAL A 302 20.98 -9.73 11.19
N LYS A 303 20.27 -10.67 11.81
CA LYS A 303 20.84 -11.95 12.28
C LYS A 303 21.41 -12.79 11.14
N SER A 304 20.87 -12.65 9.93
CA SER A 304 21.38 -13.30 8.72
C SER A 304 22.59 -12.61 8.10
N GLY A 305 23.10 -11.54 8.70
CA GLY A 305 24.25 -10.78 8.21
C GLY A 305 23.94 -9.95 6.97
N ILE A 306 22.66 -9.70 6.70
CA ILE A 306 22.19 -8.86 5.60
C ILE A 306 22.11 -7.42 6.11
N PRO A 307 22.70 -6.43 5.40
CA PRO A 307 22.60 -5.03 5.79
C PRO A 307 21.14 -4.57 5.85
N LEU A 308 20.75 -3.91 6.94
CA LEU A 308 19.43 -3.31 7.10
C LEU A 308 19.52 -1.79 6.96
N ALA A 309 18.62 -1.22 6.16
CA ALA A 309 18.41 0.22 6.05
C ALA A 309 17.03 0.60 6.60
N VAL A 310 16.99 1.64 7.44
CA VAL A 310 15.74 2.21 7.97
C VAL A 310 15.75 3.72 7.71
N GLY A 311 14.87 4.16 6.81
CA GLY A 311 14.58 5.56 6.53
C GLY A 311 13.48 6.10 7.44
N ILE A 312 13.70 7.28 8.01
CA ILE A 312 12.70 8.04 8.79
C ILE A 312 12.58 9.45 8.18
N PRO A 313 11.37 9.92 7.87
CA PRO A 313 10.07 9.28 8.17
C PRO A 313 9.64 8.18 7.20
N GLY A 314 10.44 7.92 6.18
CA GLY A 314 10.18 6.92 5.16
C GLY A 314 11.01 7.22 3.93
N TYR A 315 10.47 6.86 2.76
CA TYR A 315 11.20 6.93 1.48
C TYR A 315 10.53 7.82 0.44
N VAL A 316 9.42 8.48 0.80
CA VAL A 316 8.87 9.61 0.05
C VAL A 316 9.35 10.89 0.74
N VAL A 317 10.13 11.70 0.03
CA VAL A 317 10.84 12.85 0.60
C VAL A 317 10.51 14.11 -0.20
N PRO A 318 9.60 14.97 0.29
CA PRO A 318 9.41 16.30 -0.25
C PRO A 318 10.71 17.11 -0.26
N THR A 319 10.91 17.98 -1.25
CA THR A 319 12.15 18.77 -1.39
C THR A 319 12.48 19.67 -0.20
N ASP A 320 11.51 19.99 0.66
CA ASP A 320 11.71 20.80 1.89
C ASP A 320 11.87 19.95 3.17
N LEU A 321 11.92 18.62 3.04
CA LEU A 321 12.12 17.66 4.13
C LEU A 321 13.55 17.09 4.09
N THR A 322 14.19 16.93 5.25
CA THR A 322 15.43 16.16 5.40
C THR A 322 15.13 14.81 6.05
N ALA A 323 15.37 13.72 5.32
CA ALA A 323 15.19 12.37 5.81
C ALA A 323 16.43 11.89 6.59
N ARG A 324 16.26 10.91 7.46
CA ARG A 324 17.33 10.24 8.20
C ARG A 324 17.40 8.77 7.80
N LEU A 325 18.59 8.32 7.42
CA LEU A 325 18.88 6.93 7.09
C LEU A 325 19.73 6.30 8.19
N TYR A 326 19.19 5.27 8.82
CA TYR A 326 19.89 4.43 9.78
C TYR A 326 20.34 3.15 9.08
N LEU A 327 21.62 2.81 9.21
CA LEU A 327 22.22 1.63 8.61
C LEU A 327 22.67 0.69 9.73
N THR A 328 22.31 -0.58 9.62
CA THR A 328 22.73 -1.62 10.58
C THR A 328 23.37 -2.77 9.82
N HIS A 329 24.68 -2.92 10.03
CA HIS A 329 25.48 -4.01 9.49
C HIS A 329 26.73 -4.20 10.35
N SER A 330 27.33 -5.39 10.33
CA SER A 330 28.57 -5.66 11.05
C SER A 330 29.80 -5.01 10.39
N ALA A 331 29.80 -4.87 9.06
CA ALA A 331 30.83 -4.16 8.34
C ALA A 331 30.52 -2.65 8.29
N PRO A 332 31.53 -1.77 8.49
CA PRO A 332 31.34 -0.33 8.35
C PRO A 332 30.91 0.09 6.95
N VAL A 333 30.29 1.26 6.86
CA VAL A 333 30.02 1.94 5.59
C VAL A 333 31.34 2.48 5.04
N LYS A 334 31.65 2.12 3.80
CA LYS A 334 32.80 2.62 3.04
C LYS A 334 32.48 3.91 2.29
N SER A 335 31.32 3.95 1.64
CA SER A 335 30.85 5.12 0.89
C SER A 335 29.33 5.11 0.70
N ILE A 336 28.76 6.30 0.54
CA ILE A 336 27.37 6.50 0.12
C ILE A 336 27.37 7.42 -1.10
N ASP A 337 26.74 6.96 -2.19
CA ASP A 337 26.48 7.75 -3.39
C ASP A 337 25.01 8.18 -3.43
N GLY A 338 24.78 9.49 -3.44
CA GLY A 338 23.45 10.10 -3.54
C GLY A 338 22.95 10.28 -4.97
N HIS A 339 23.72 9.88 -5.99
CA HIS A 339 23.41 9.98 -7.42
C HIS A 339 23.00 11.39 -7.88
N GLY A 340 23.49 12.42 -7.20
CA GLY A 340 23.11 13.82 -7.42
C GLY A 340 21.71 14.19 -6.93
N SER A 341 20.88 13.23 -6.49
CA SER A 341 19.53 13.45 -5.96
C SER A 341 19.54 13.94 -4.51
N PHE A 342 20.55 13.55 -3.73
CA PHE A 342 20.66 13.90 -2.31
C PHE A 342 22.05 14.42 -1.96
N THR A 343 22.07 15.44 -1.09
CA THR A 343 23.24 15.72 -0.25
C THR A 343 23.18 14.80 0.96
N VAL A 344 24.30 14.14 1.26
CA VAL A 344 24.41 13.17 2.34
C VAL A 344 25.38 13.66 3.40
N VAL A 345 24.92 13.79 4.64
CA VAL A 345 25.75 14.21 5.78
C VAL A 345 25.54 13.26 6.95
N GLN A 346 26.60 12.72 7.52
CA GLN A 346 26.49 11.90 8.72
C GLN A 346 26.27 12.78 9.96
N ASP A 347 25.20 12.53 10.71
CA ASP A 347 24.92 13.18 11.98
C ASP A 347 25.47 12.31 13.12
N THR A 348 26.69 12.62 13.56
CA THR A 348 27.36 11.87 14.63
C THR A 348 26.88 12.26 16.03
N ALA A 349 26.11 13.34 16.17
CA ALA A 349 25.55 13.78 17.43
C ALA A 349 24.23 13.08 17.75
N ALA A 350 23.45 12.72 16.72
CA ALA A 350 22.22 11.96 16.89
C ALA A 350 22.47 10.49 17.30
N LYS A 351 21.58 9.97 18.15
CA LYS A 351 21.59 8.56 18.56
C LYS A 351 21.44 7.66 17.32
N GLY A 352 22.26 6.61 17.23
CA GLY A 352 22.29 5.72 16.07
C GLY A 352 23.06 6.28 14.86
N THR A 353 23.66 7.47 14.97
CA THR A 353 24.53 8.09 13.97
C THR A 353 23.99 8.04 12.53
N PRO A 354 22.75 8.53 12.28
CA PRO A 354 22.12 8.45 10.97
C PRO A 354 22.83 9.30 9.92
N TYR A 355 22.53 9.02 8.66
CA TYR A 355 22.86 9.89 7.53
C TYR A 355 21.65 10.78 7.21
N LEU A 356 21.84 12.09 7.23
CA LEU A 356 20.88 13.09 6.78
C LEU A 356 20.88 13.13 5.26
N LEU A 357 19.69 13.00 4.67
CA LEU A 357 19.46 13.03 3.23
C LEU A 357 18.60 14.26 2.92
N THR A 358 19.21 15.26 2.28
CA THR A 358 18.52 16.46 1.83
C THR A 358 18.43 16.46 0.31
N PRO A 359 17.23 16.50 -0.28
CA PRO A 359 17.07 16.59 -1.73
C PRO A 359 17.86 17.76 -2.32
N THR A 360 18.53 17.54 -3.44
CA THR A 360 19.19 18.62 -4.19
C THR A 360 18.17 19.42 -4.99
N ALA A 361 18.48 20.69 -5.26
CA ALA A 361 17.58 21.56 -6.00
C ALA A 361 17.27 20.99 -7.41
N GLY A 362 15.98 20.96 -7.76
CA GLY A 362 15.50 20.45 -9.05
C GLY A 362 15.29 18.93 -9.12
N THR A 363 15.62 18.17 -8.07
CA THR A 363 15.34 16.73 -8.03
C THR A 363 13.84 16.47 -7.88
N TRP A 364 13.29 15.57 -8.69
CA TRP A 364 11.90 15.14 -8.65
C TRP A 364 11.77 13.71 -9.19
N GLY A 365 10.83 12.93 -8.67
CA GLY A 365 10.54 11.55 -9.11
C GLY A 365 11.40 10.49 -8.42
N ARG A 366 11.54 9.33 -9.08
CA ARG A 366 12.32 8.19 -8.56
C ARG A 366 13.79 8.56 -8.37
N ALA A 367 14.29 8.35 -7.16
CA ALA A 367 15.68 8.58 -6.76
C ALA A 367 16.23 7.36 -6.01
N LYS A 368 17.55 7.29 -5.82
CA LYS A 368 18.16 6.21 -5.04
C LYS A 368 19.45 6.69 -4.37
N ILE A 369 19.84 5.95 -3.34
CA ILE A 369 21.18 6.03 -2.76
C ILE A 369 21.83 4.65 -2.87
N THR A 370 23.15 4.63 -3.06
CA THR A 370 23.93 3.38 -3.08
C THR A 370 24.94 3.41 -1.96
N VAL A 371 24.84 2.44 -1.05
CA VAL A 371 25.76 2.24 0.07
C VAL A 371 26.70 1.11 -0.29
N THR A 372 28.00 1.35 -0.15
CA THR A 372 29.03 0.30 -0.24
C THR A 372 29.62 0.09 1.15
N TYR A 373 29.75 -1.17 1.55
CA TYR A 373 30.33 -1.57 2.83
C TYR A 373 31.78 -2.04 2.65
N GLU A 374 32.55 -2.04 3.74
CA GLU A 374 33.96 -2.48 3.73
C GLU A 374 34.13 -3.99 3.43
N ASP A 375 33.10 -4.80 3.65
CA ASP A 375 33.08 -6.22 3.25
C ASP A 375 32.75 -6.45 1.77
N GLY A 376 32.57 -5.38 1.01
CA GLY A 376 32.30 -5.40 -0.43
C GLY A 376 30.82 -5.48 -0.79
N LYS A 377 29.90 -5.62 0.18
CA LYS A 377 28.45 -5.60 -0.10
C LYS A 377 28.00 -4.24 -0.60
N THR A 378 27.01 -4.26 -1.47
CA THR A 378 26.32 -3.06 -1.97
C THR A 378 24.84 -3.12 -1.63
N GLN A 379 24.32 -2.02 -1.10
CA GLN A 379 22.89 -1.82 -0.81
C GLN A 379 22.36 -0.63 -1.62
N VAL A 380 21.20 -0.80 -2.25
CA VAL A 380 20.46 0.30 -2.87
C VAL A 380 19.19 0.55 -2.08
N VAL A 381 18.97 1.80 -1.68
CA VAL A 381 17.71 2.25 -1.05
C VAL A 381 17.00 3.17 -2.04
N HIS A 382 15.73 2.87 -2.32
CA HIS A 382 14.94 3.56 -3.33
C HIS A 382 14.04 4.61 -2.69
N TYR A 383 14.12 5.84 -3.20
CA TYR A 383 13.36 7.01 -2.74
C TYR A 383 12.47 7.57 -3.85
N PHE A 384 11.47 8.36 -3.48
CA PHE A 384 10.72 9.21 -4.39
C PHE A 384 10.73 10.65 -3.87
N VAL A 385 11.12 11.61 -4.71
CA VAL A 385 11.18 13.02 -4.36
C VAL A 385 9.99 13.76 -4.96
N THR A 386 9.23 14.47 -4.11
CA THR A 386 8.09 15.29 -4.51
C THR A 386 8.40 16.77 -4.31
N LYS A 387 7.58 17.66 -4.88
CA LYS A 387 7.53 19.06 -4.42
C LYS A 387 7.21 19.12 -2.91
N PRO A 388 7.40 20.28 -2.25
CA PRO A 388 6.90 20.49 -0.89
C PRO A 388 5.42 20.10 -0.82
N ALA A 389 5.02 19.39 0.23
CA ALA A 389 3.70 18.75 0.25
C ALA A 389 2.52 19.74 0.05
N PRO A 390 2.50 20.97 0.65
CA PRO A 390 1.45 21.95 0.35
C PRO A 390 1.47 22.52 -1.07
N GLU A 391 2.62 22.48 -1.76
CA GLU A 391 2.73 22.87 -3.17
C GLU A 391 2.10 21.78 -4.05
N THR A 392 2.43 20.50 -3.81
CA THR A 392 1.77 19.36 -4.46
C THR A 392 0.24 19.41 -4.31
N VAL A 393 -0.26 19.69 -3.11
CA VAL A 393 -1.71 19.82 -2.84
C VAL A 393 -2.32 21.03 -3.56
N SER A 394 -1.56 22.12 -3.70
CA SER A 394 -1.99 23.30 -4.46
C SER A 394 -2.14 22.99 -5.94
N ASP A 395 -1.13 22.35 -6.54
CA ASP A 395 -1.11 21.99 -7.95
C ASP A 395 -2.22 20.99 -8.27
N LEU A 396 -2.43 20.00 -7.39
CA LEU A 396 -3.55 19.05 -7.49
C LEU A 396 -4.91 19.75 -7.56
N GLY A 397 -5.19 20.65 -6.61
CA GLY A 397 -6.44 21.40 -6.61
C GLY A 397 -6.60 22.28 -7.84
N HIS A 398 -5.50 22.86 -8.32
CA HIS A 398 -5.51 23.65 -9.54
C HIS A 398 -5.86 22.81 -10.76
N PHE A 399 -5.19 21.68 -10.94
CA PHE A 399 -5.45 20.76 -12.03
C PHE A 399 -6.90 20.27 -12.05
N LEU A 400 -7.40 19.78 -10.90
CA LEU A 400 -8.74 19.22 -10.77
C LEU A 400 -9.85 20.23 -11.10
N THR A 401 -9.64 21.51 -10.77
CA THR A 401 -10.64 22.58 -10.98
C THR A 401 -10.44 23.37 -12.27
N THR A 402 -9.50 22.94 -13.12
CA THR A 402 -9.25 23.57 -14.43
C THR A 402 -9.24 22.53 -15.56
N ALA A 403 -8.26 21.63 -15.57
CA ALA A 403 -8.12 20.61 -16.61
C ALA A 403 -9.19 19.52 -16.51
N ALA A 404 -9.54 19.11 -15.27
CA ALA A 404 -10.55 18.08 -15.03
C ALA A 404 -11.97 18.64 -14.79
N HIS A 405 -12.17 19.95 -14.98
CA HIS A 405 -13.46 20.62 -14.75
C HIS A 405 -14.33 20.55 -16.02
N TYR A 406 -15.35 19.69 -15.98
CA TYR A 406 -16.29 19.44 -17.06
C TYR A 406 -17.46 20.43 -17.00
N THR A 407 -17.74 21.12 -18.10
CA THR A 407 -18.76 22.21 -18.16
C THR A 407 -19.69 22.14 -19.38
N ASP A 408 -19.71 21.02 -20.12
CA ASP A 408 -20.59 20.87 -21.28
C ASP A 408 -22.05 20.59 -20.87
N GLU A 409 -22.87 21.64 -20.83
CA GLU A 409 -24.30 21.56 -20.52
C GLU A 409 -25.13 20.81 -21.58
N THR A 410 -24.55 20.49 -22.76
CA THR A 410 -25.23 19.70 -23.80
C THR A 410 -25.19 18.19 -23.54
N ASP A 411 -24.39 17.77 -22.54
CA ASP A 411 -24.29 16.39 -22.12
C ASP A 411 -25.65 15.84 -21.64
N PRO A 412 -26.23 14.83 -22.33
CA PRO A 412 -27.54 14.31 -21.97
C PRO A 412 -27.55 13.48 -20.69
N PHE A 413 -26.40 13.17 -20.08
CA PHE A 413 -26.28 12.46 -18.83
C PHE A 413 -26.32 13.38 -17.60
N GLY A 414 -26.33 14.70 -17.79
CA GLY A 414 -26.43 15.68 -16.69
C GLY A 414 -25.19 15.72 -15.80
N ARG A 415 -24.00 15.59 -16.42
CA ARG A 415 -22.71 15.59 -15.72
C ARG A 415 -22.09 16.98 -15.57
N ALA A 416 -22.64 18.03 -16.17
CA ALA A 416 -22.07 19.38 -16.09
C ALA A 416 -22.88 20.29 -15.13
N PRO A 417 -22.20 21.12 -14.31
CA PRO A 417 -20.75 21.17 -14.09
C PRO A 417 -20.27 20.03 -13.19
N SER A 418 -19.07 19.47 -13.42
CA SER A 418 -18.46 18.48 -12.50
C SER A 418 -16.94 18.40 -12.59
N ILE A 419 -16.34 17.63 -11.70
CA ILE A 419 -14.91 17.32 -11.67
C ILE A 419 -14.77 15.84 -12.01
N MET A 420 -14.34 15.53 -13.24
CA MET A 420 -14.35 14.17 -13.81
C MET A 420 -12.96 13.54 -13.85
N GLY A 421 -12.90 12.22 -14.03
CA GLY A 421 -11.66 11.51 -14.29
C GLY A 421 -10.96 12.05 -15.54
N TYR A 422 -9.62 12.00 -15.54
CA TYR A 422 -8.79 12.54 -16.61
C TYR A 422 -7.83 11.47 -17.14
N ASP A 423 -7.61 11.47 -18.45
CA ASP A 423 -6.60 10.67 -19.15
C ASP A 423 -5.40 11.57 -19.47
N ARG A 424 -4.28 11.33 -18.78
CA ARG A 424 -3.06 12.11 -18.93
C ARG A 424 -2.33 11.88 -20.24
N GLU A 425 -2.47 10.72 -20.85
CA GLU A 425 -1.88 10.45 -22.17
C GLU A 425 -2.66 11.17 -23.27
N ALA A 426 -3.99 11.12 -23.21
CA ALA A 426 -4.84 11.85 -24.14
C ALA A 426 -4.87 13.36 -23.85
N ASN A 427 -4.49 13.76 -22.63
CA ASN A 427 -4.70 15.10 -22.08
C ASN A 427 -6.15 15.56 -22.24
N ALA A 428 -7.09 14.71 -21.80
CA ALA A 428 -8.51 14.97 -21.90
C ALA A 428 -9.28 14.36 -20.71
N ILE A 429 -10.48 14.90 -20.46
CA ILE A 429 -11.45 14.30 -19.53
C ILE A 429 -11.95 12.97 -20.11
N VAL A 430 -12.13 11.97 -19.25
CA VAL A 430 -12.68 10.65 -19.64
C VAL A 430 -14.21 10.76 -19.75
N GLU A 431 -14.68 11.14 -20.93
CA GLU A 431 -16.12 11.30 -21.21
C GLU A 431 -16.86 9.98 -21.49
N GLN A 432 -16.12 8.93 -21.87
CA GLN A 432 -16.65 7.61 -22.19
C GLN A 432 -15.64 6.53 -21.77
N ASP A 433 -16.15 5.45 -21.19
CA ASP A 433 -15.43 4.19 -20.93
C ASP A 433 -16.47 3.06 -20.93
N GLU A 434 -16.12 1.88 -21.45
CA GLU A 434 -17.01 0.71 -21.44
C GLU A 434 -17.35 0.22 -20.03
N ARG A 435 -16.53 0.59 -19.03
CA ARG A 435 -16.82 0.51 -17.60
C ARG A 435 -17.53 1.80 -17.19
N VAL A 436 -18.85 1.81 -17.40
CA VAL A 436 -19.65 3.05 -17.44
C VAL A 436 -19.59 3.89 -16.16
N TRP A 437 -19.12 3.34 -15.05
CA TRP A 437 -18.91 4.07 -13.81
C TRP A 437 -17.73 5.06 -13.87
N ILE A 438 -16.66 4.77 -14.61
CA ILE A 438 -15.48 5.65 -14.74
C ILE A 438 -15.88 7.03 -15.29
N ALA A 439 -16.69 7.05 -16.35
CA ALA A 439 -17.25 8.27 -16.93
C ALA A 439 -18.53 8.75 -16.22
N GLY A 440 -18.88 8.11 -15.10
CA GLY A 440 -20.20 8.10 -14.48
C GLY A 440 -20.31 8.81 -13.14
N LEU A 441 -19.25 9.49 -12.67
CA LEU A 441 -19.22 10.24 -11.41
C LEU A 441 -19.62 9.43 -10.15
N SER A 442 -19.52 8.10 -10.23
CA SER A 442 -19.86 7.17 -9.15
C SER A 442 -19.01 5.91 -9.30
N ASP A 443 -19.05 5.05 -8.29
CA ASP A 443 -18.06 3.98 -8.09
C ASP A 443 -16.63 4.53 -7.91
N GLU A 444 -15.74 3.85 -7.19
CA GLU A 444 -14.42 4.42 -6.86
C GLU A 444 -13.64 4.88 -8.10
N GLY A 445 -13.70 4.12 -9.20
CA GLY A 445 -13.03 4.46 -10.45
C GLY A 445 -13.55 5.74 -11.15
N GLY A 446 -14.78 6.18 -10.83
CA GLY A 446 -15.39 7.38 -11.39
C GLY A 446 -15.40 8.59 -10.45
N THR A 447 -15.05 8.42 -9.18
CA THR A 447 -15.14 9.49 -8.17
C THR A 447 -13.80 10.05 -7.74
N GLY A 448 -12.67 9.44 -8.12
CA GLY A 448 -11.35 9.83 -7.63
C GLY A 448 -11.03 11.32 -7.80
N ALA A 449 -11.44 11.92 -8.93
CA ALA A 449 -11.20 13.33 -9.20
C ALA A 449 -11.96 14.28 -8.24
N TYR A 450 -13.28 14.15 -8.10
CA TYR A 450 -14.04 15.05 -7.23
C TYR A 450 -13.85 14.75 -5.74
N VAL A 451 -13.58 13.51 -5.37
CA VAL A 451 -13.21 13.15 -3.98
C VAL A 451 -11.89 13.82 -3.62
N ALA A 452 -10.89 13.77 -4.51
CA ALA A 452 -9.62 14.47 -4.31
C ALA A 452 -9.83 15.99 -4.22
N ALA A 453 -10.67 16.58 -5.06
CA ALA A 453 -10.99 18.01 -5.01
C ALA A 453 -11.67 18.41 -3.69
N ALA A 454 -12.63 17.62 -3.22
CA ALA A 454 -13.31 17.83 -1.94
C ALA A 454 -12.33 17.74 -0.76
N THR A 455 -11.52 16.67 -0.70
CA THR A 455 -10.48 16.53 0.32
C THR A 455 -9.47 17.68 0.25
N LYS A 456 -9.10 18.13 -0.95
CA LYS A 456 -8.19 19.27 -1.13
C LYS A 456 -8.75 20.52 -0.46
N LEU A 457 -10.06 20.80 -0.58
CA LEU A 457 -10.68 21.94 0.10
C LEU A 457 -10.72 21.79 1.62
N PHE A 458 -10.87 20.57 2.14
CA PHE A 458 -10.72 20.32 3.57
C PHE A 458 -9.29 20.68 4.05
N ILE A 459 -8.26 20.29 3.31
CA ILE A 459 -6.83 20.49 3.66
C ILE A 459 -6.34 21.93 3.41
N GLN A 460 -6.69 22.51 2.27
CA GLN A 460 -6.12 23.76 1.76
C GLN A 460 -7.14 24.46 0.85
N PRO A 461 -8.20 25.09 1.40
CA PRO A 461 -9.26 25.66 0.57
C PRO A 461 -8.77 26.92 -0.15
N VAL A 462 -9.17 27.07 -1.42
CA VAL A 462 -8.89 28.23 -2.28
C VAL A 462 -10.23 28.70 -2.83
N GLU A 463 -10.50 30.01 -2.77
CA GLU A 463 -11.84 30.57 -3.03
C GLU A 463 -12.45 30.12 -4.36
N ARG A 464 -11.71 30.23 -5.47
CA ARG A 464 -12.21 29.80 -6.80
C ARG A 464 -12.57 28.32 -6.88
N GLU A 465 -11.88 27.48 -6.10
CA GLU A 465 -12.06 26.03 -6.10
C GLU A 465 -13.23 25.62 -5.21
N VAL A 466 -13.49 26.41 -4.15
CA VAL A 466 -14.71 26.32 -3.35
C VAL A 466 -15.93 26.57 -4.23
N VAL A 467 -15.90 27.59 -5.09
CA VAL A 467 -16.99 27.88 -6.04
C VAL A 467 -17.26 26.69 -6.96
N VAL A 468 -16.22 26.11 -7.58
CA VAL A 468 -16.38 24.95 -8.49
C VAL A 468 -17.02 23.76 -7.78
N LEU A 469 -16.56 23.41 -6.57
CA LEU A 469 -17.14 22.29 -5.83
C LEU A 469 -18.57 22.58 -5.35
N ASP A 470 -18.84 23.82 -4.94
CA ASP A 470 -20.18 24.24 -4.51
C ASP A 470 -21.20 24.19 -5.66
N GLU A 471 -20.80 24.63 -6.87
CA GLU A 471 -21.59 24.48 -8.09
C GLU A 471 -21.82 23.01 -8.45
N PHE A 472 -20.78 22.18 -8.46
CA PHE A 472 -20.90 20.74 -8.69
C PHE A 472 -21.89 20.08 -7.73
N ILE A 473 -21.84 20.41 -6.43
CA ILE A 473 -22.76 19.85 -5.44
C ILE A 473 -24.22 20.22 -5.79
N HIS A 474 -24.48 21.48 -6.06
CA HIS A 474 -25.85 21.97 -6.22
C HIS A 474 -26.48 21.64 -7.56
N GLU A 475 -25.67 21.51 -8.62
CA GLU A 475 -26.18 21.32 -9.98
C GLU A 475 -26.05 19.87 -10.48
N THR A 476 -25.09 19.09 -9.95
CA THR A 476 -24.80 17.72 -10.44
C THR A 476 -24.91 16.66 -9.36
N VAL A 477 -24.35 16.86 -8.16
CA VAL A 477 -24.52 15.89 -7.08
C VAL A 477 -26.01 15.75 -6.76
N LEU A 478 -26.69 16.88 -6.57
CA LEU A 478 -28.14 16.92 -6.46
C LEU A 478 -28.79 16.85 -7.84
N GLY A 479 -29.68 15.87 -8.03
CA GLY A 479 -30.45 15.68 -9.28
C GLY A 479 -29.86 14.62 -10.20
N SER A 480 -28.53 14.56 -10.36
CA SER A 480 -27.86 13.57 -11.20
C SER A 480 -27.25 12.42 -10.40
N ILE A 481 -26.29 12.66 -9.51
CA ILE A 481 -25.67 11.57 -8.73
C ILE A 481 -26.65 11.06 -7.67
N GLN A 482 -27.31 11.97 -6.96
CA GLN A 482 -28.45 11.71 -6.09
C GLN A 482 -29.74 12.07 -6.82
N PRO A 483 -30.69 11.15 -7.02
CA PRO A 483 -31.94 11.44 -7.70
C PRO A 483 -32.73 12.57 -6.99
N PRO A 484 -33.54 13.37 -7.72
CA PRO A 484 -34.28 14.48 -7.13
C PRO A 484 -35.12 14.06 -5.92
N GLY A 485 -34.93 14.77 -4.80
CA GLY A 485 -35.67 14.51 -3.55
C GLY A 485 -35.26 13.23 -2.81
N SER A 486 -34.12 12.62 -3.17
CA SER A 486 -33.59 11.42 -2.54
C SER A 486 -32.14 11.62 -2.08
N PHE A 487 -31.74 10.87 -1.06
CA PHE A 487 -30.35 10.76 -0.62
C PHE A 487 -29.64 9.52 -1.19
N ALA A 488 -30.38 8.70 -1.96
CA ALA A 488 -29.85 7.54 -2.65
C ALA A 488 -28.74 7.95 -3.63
N VAL A 489 -27.72 7.11 -3.82
CA VAL A 489 -26.60 7.40 -4.74
C VAL A 489 -26.61 6.40 -5.89
N ARG A 490 -26.69 6.91 -7.13
CA ARG A 490 -26.67 6.05 -8.35
C ARG A 490 -25.34 5.33 -8.51
N ALA A 491 -25.35 4.13 -9.07
CA ALA A 491 -24.15 3.36 -9.40
C ALA A 491 -23.34 3.99 -10.55
N SER A 492 -24.01 4.67 -11.48
CA SER A 492 -23.39 5.54 -12.48
C SER A 492 -24.44 6.50 -13.06
N VAL A 493 -24.04 7.72 -13.41
CA VAL A 493 -24.88 8.64 -14.19
C VAL A 493 -24.74 8.41 -15.71
N PHE A 494 -23.63 7.82 -16.14
CA PHE A 494 -23.34 7.42 -17.53
C PHE A 494 -23.75 5.96 -17.77
N TYR A 495 -24.22 5.66 -18.98
CA TYR A 495 -24.68 4.32 -19.35
C TYR A 495 -24.59 4.10 -20.85
N TYR A 496 -24.55 2.84 -21.27
CA TYR A 496 -24.61 2.44 -22.68
C TYR A 496 -26.00 1.91 -23.02
N GLU A 497 -26.81 2.75 -23.66
CA GLU A 497 -28.13 2.36 -24.19
C GLU A 497 -28.43 3.14 -25.48
N PRO A 498 -28.03 2.59 -26.65
CA PRO A 498 -28.26 3.25 -27.93
C PRO A 498 -29.75 3.60 -28.15
N GLY A 499 -30.03 4.87 -28.45
CA GLY A 499 -31.39 5.39 -28.67
C GLY A 499 -32.10 5.94 -27.43
N ALA A 500 -31.56 5.75 -26.22
CA ALA A 500 -32.14 6.31 -25.00
C ALA A 500 -31.90 7.83 -24.87
N VAL A 501 -30.80 8.32 -25.42
CA VAL A 501 -30.40 9.74 -25.47
C VAL A 501 -29.72 10.07 -26.79
N ASN A 502 -29.67 11.36 -27.15
CA ASN A 502 -28.91 11.83 -28.31
C ASN A 502 -27.42 11.93 -27.94
N TYR A 503 -26.71 10.80 -28.01
CA TYR A 503 -25.29 10.71 -27.69
C TYR A 503 -24.58 9.76 -28.65
N THR A 504 -23.35 10.10 -29.04
CA THR A 504 -22.53 9.25 -29.93
C THR A 504 -21.53 8.47 -29.09
N TYR A 505 -21.79 7.17 -28.92
CA TYR A 505 -20.86 6.27 -28.26
C TYR A 505 -19.64 5.98 -29.15
N ASN A 506 -18.44 5.98 -28.57
CA ASN A 506 -17.20 5.68 -29.27
C ASN A 506 -17.20 4.22 -29.73
N ALA A 507 -17.18 3.99 -31.05
CA ALA A 507 -17.24 2.65 -31.63
C ALA A 507 -15.96 1.82 -31.42
N ASP A 508 -14.87 2.45 -30.96
CA ASP A 508 -13.60 1.76 -30.67
C ASP A 508 -13.59 1.10 -29.27
N LEU A 509 -14.57 1.40 -28.40
CA LEU A 509 -14.72 0.77 -27.08
C LEU A 509 -15.57 -0.50 -27.16
N ASP A 510 -15.28 -1.49 -26.29
CA ASP A 510 -16.04 -2.74 -26.22
C ASP A 510 -17.31 -2.60 -25.38
N TRP A 511 -18.40 -2.20 -26.03
CA TRP A 511 -19.72 -2.09 -25.39
C TRP A 511 -20.46 -3.43 -25.19
N THR A 512 -19.80 -4.57 -25.41
CA THR A 512 -20.41 -5.91 -25.25
C THR A 512 -20.07 -6.57 -23.92
N SER A 513 -19.13 -5.98 -23.16
CA SER A 513 -18.74 -6.42 -21.83
C SER A 513 -19.88 -6.28 -20.81
N TRP A 514 -19.82 -7.07 -19.73
CA TRP A 514 -20.73 -6.97 -18.59
C TRP A 514 -20.65 -5.60 -17.88
N THR A 515 -19.59 -4.84 -18.12
CA THR A 515 -19.33 -3.52 -17.53
C THR A 515 -20.11 -2.40 -18.24
N SER A 516 -20.63 -2.65 -19.45
CA SER A 516 -21.39 -1.71 -20.26
C SER A 516 -22.87 -1.68 -19.88
N TRP A 517 -23.15 -1.12 -18.70
CA TRP A 517 -24.51 -1.13 -18.14
C TRP A 517 -25.47 -0.23 -18.92
N ASN A 518 -26.71 -0.71 -19.07
CA ASN A 518 -27.83 0.11 -19.54
C ASN A 518 -28.31 1.10 -18.45
N LYS A 519 -29.27 1.96 -18.78
CA LYS A 519 -29.76 3.00 -17.85
C LYS A 519 -30.33 2.41 -16.56
N GLU A 520 -31.11 1.33 -16.67
CA GLU A 520 -31.73 0.67 -15.52
C GLU A 520 -30.68 0.20 -14.50
N ARG A 521 -29.61 -0.47 -14.97
CA ARG A 521 -28.53 -0.94 -14.10
C ARG A 521 -27.69 0.22 -13.55
N ALA A 522 -27.30 1.18 -14.40
CA ALA A 522 -26.52 2.34 -13.99
C ALA A 522 -27.23 3.14 -12.88
N TYR A 523 -28.55 3.27 -12.94
CA TYR A 523 -29.33 4.05 -11.98
C TYR A 523 -29.73 3.30 -10.72
N THR A 524 -29.25 2.06 -10.52
CA THR A 524 -29.39 1.36 -9.24
C THR A 524 -28.68 2.12 -8.12
N THR A 525 -29.17 1.98 -6.88
CA THR A 525 -28.66 2.74 -5.72
C THR A 525 -28.26 1.85 -4.54
N ALA A 526 -28.10 0.55 -4.79
CA ALA A 526 -27.89 -0.45 -3.75
C ALA A 526 -26.46 -0.50 -3.22
N ARG A 527 -25.43 -0.07 -3.98
CA ARG A 527 -24.03 -0.25 -3.56
C ARG A 527 -23.65 0.76 -2.47
N ALA A 528 -23.41 0.28 -1.24
CA ALA A 528 -23.08 1.13 -0.09
C ALA A 528 -21.79 1.96 -0.25
N TYR A 529 -20.79 1.43 -0.97
CA TYR A 529 -19.53 2.16 -1.23
C TYR A 529 -19.74 3.53 -1.87
N ASN A 530 -20.73 3.65 -2.75
CA ASN A 530 -20.99 4.90 -3.48
C ASN A 530 -21.42 6.04 -2.57
N TYR A 531 -21.98 5.74 -1.39
CA TYR A 531 -22.46 6.76 -0.45
C TYR A 531 -21.32 7.51 0.24
N VAL A 532 -20.10 6.95 0.26
CA VAL A 532 -18.95 7.62 0.86
C VAL A 532 -18.57 8.87 0.05
N HIS A 533 -18.60 8.80 -1.28
CA HIS A 533 -18.03 9.85 -2.13
C HIS A 533 -18.78 11.20 -2.04
N PRO A 534 -20.13 11.27 -2.14
CA PRO A 534 -20.86 12.52 -1.90
C PRO A 534 -20.73 13.02 -0.46
N VAL A 535 -20.61 12.11 0.52
CA VAL A 535 -20.40 12.48 1.93
C VAL A 535 -19.07 13.22 2.11
N VAL A 536 -18.01 12.83 1.40
CA VAL A 536 -16.72 13.56 1.41
C VAL A 536 -16.92 14.99 0.89
N ALA A 537 -17.66 15.18 -0.20
CA ALA A 537 -17.95 16.50 -0.76
C ALA A 537 -18.74 17.38 0.22
N TYR A 538 -19.85 16.87 0.77
CA TYR A 538 -20.67 17.58 1.74
C TYR A 538 -19.91 17.90 3.03
N TRP A 539 -19.19 16.93 3.61
CA TRP A 539 -18.43 17.14 4.84
C TRP A 539 -17.30 18.15 4.66
N SER A 540 -16.59 18.10 3.54
CA SER A 540 -15.53 19.07 3.23
C SER A 540 -16.08 20.48 3.08
N MET A 541 -17.22 20.66 2.41
CA MET A 541 -17.89 21.96 2.29
C MET A 541 -18.48 22.46 3.61
N TYR A 542 -18.97 21.57 4.49
CA TYR A 542 -19.32 21.94 5.86
C TYR A 542 -18.11 22.56 6.58
N ARG A 543 -16.94 21.91 6.54
CA ARG A 543 -15.72 22.43 7.16
C ARG A 543 -15.33 23.79 6.61
N VAL A 544 -15.36 23.96 5.29
CA VAL A 544 -15.04 25.24 4.63
C VAL A 544 -16.02 26.34 5.07
N ALA A 545 -17.34 26.13 4.91
CA ALA A 545 -18.35 27.11 5.26
C ALA A 545 -18.34 27.46 6.76
N ARG A 546 -17.97 26.49 7.62
CA ARG A 546 -17.93 26.68 9.07
C ARG A 546 -16.72 27.44 9.56
N ASP A 547 -15.54 27.14 9.02
CA ASP A 547 -14.26 27.66 9.49
C ASP A 547 -13.77 28.89 8.69
N TYR A 548 -14.34 29.16 7.51
CA TYR A 548 -14.04 30.33 6.65
C TYR A 548 -15.30 31.13 6.29
N PRO A 549 -16.02 31.71 7.27
CA PRO A 549 -17.31 32.39 7.06
C PRO A 549 -17.24 33.66 6.20
N GLN A 550 -16.04 34.09 5.80
CA GLN A 550 -15.86 35.16 4.83
C GLN A 550 -16.10 34.73 3.37
N VAL A 551 -16.13 33.43 3.09
CA VAL A 551 -16.44 32.90 1.76
C VAL A 551 -17.93 32.61 1.68
N GLU A 552 -18.58 33.18 0.67
CA GLU A 552 -20.00 32.97 0.43
C GLU A 552 -20.20 31.64 -0.29
N THR A 553 -20.85 30.69 0.38
CA THR A 553 -21.31 29.42 -0.19
C THR A 553 -22.82 29.49 -0.45
N ARG A 554 -23.33 28.69 -1.39
CA ARG A 554 -24.75 28.70 -1.79
C ARG A 554 -25.70 28.26 -0.68
N ALA A 555 -25.20 27.48 0.28
CA ALA A 555 -25.91 27.07 1.49
C ALA A 555 -25.07 27.35 2.74
N ASP A 556 -25.71 27.40 3.91
CA ASP A 556 -25.00 27.50 5.18
C ASP A 556 -24.33 26.17 5.57
N TRP A 557 -23.37 26.23 6.50
CA TRP A 557 -22.62 25.06 6.97
C TRP A 557 -23.52 23.92 7.50
N ARG A 558 -24.68 24.25 8.09
CA ARG A 558 -25.58 23.27 8.70
C ARG A 558 -26.31 22.48 7.63
N TRP A 559 -26.63 23.10 6.50
CA TRP A 559 -27.19 22.39 5.34
C TRP A 559 -26.23 21.31 4.83
N TYR A 560 -24.96 21.63 4.59
CA TYR A 560 -23.96 20.65 4.13
C TYR A 560 -23.79 19.48 5.11
N LEU A 561 -23.71 19.80 6.41
CA LEU A 561 -23.59 18.78 7.46
C LEU A 561 -24.81 17.85 7.50
N ASN A 562 -26.02 18.40 7.30
CA ASN A 562 -27.25 17.63 7.17
C ASN A 562 -27.27 16.74 5.91
N GLN A 563 -26.80 17.23 4.76
CA GLN A 563 -26.73 16.42 3.54
C GLN A 563 -25.81 15.21 3.74
N ALA A 564 -24.64 15.42 4.35
CA ALA A 564 -23.72 14.35 4.70
C ALA A 564 -24.38 13.31 5.61
N TYR A 565 -24.97 13.74 6.73
CA TYR A 565 -25.64 12.85 7.69
C TYR A 565 -26.77 12.04 7.04
N ASN A 566 -27.67 12.69 6.31
CA ASN A 566 -28.81 12.02 5.69
C ASN A 566 -28.39 11.05 4.58
N THR A 567 -27.31 11.36 3.85
CA THR A 567 -26.73 10.43 2.86
C THR A 567 -26.23 9.15 3.52
N VAL A 568 -25.51 9.25 4.65
CA VAL A 568 -25.09 8.06 5.40
C VAL A 568 -26.28 7.27 5.94
N GLN A 569 -27.23 7.95 6.58
CA GLN A 569 -28.39 7.29 7.19
C GLN A 569 -29.31 6.63 6.17
N HIS A 570 -29.45 7.23 4.98
CA HIS A 570 -30.26 6.63 3.91
C HIS A 570 -29.81 5.21 3.58
N CYS A 571 -28.50 4.97 3.56
CA CYS A 571 -27.96 3.65 3.25
C CYS A 571 -27.82 2.74 4.46
N LEU A 572 -27.43 3.27 5.62
CA LEU A 572 -26.94 2.45 6.75
C LEU A 572 -27.90 2.36 7.95
N ALA A 573 -29.00 3.13 7.96
CA ALA A 573 -30.02 2.99 8.99
C ALA A 573 -30.68 1.60 8.97
N ASP A 574 -31.26 1.21 10.11
CA ASP A 574 -32.06 -0.03 10.26
C ASP A 574 -31.36 -1.32 9.78
N GLY A 575 -30.03 -1.36 9.83
CA GLY A 575 -29.24 -2.52 9.41
C GLY A 575 -28.95 -2.61 7.91
N ALA A 576 -29.02 -1.48 7.20
CA ALA A 576 -28.73 -1.36 5.77
C ALA A 576 -29.55 -2.30 4.85
N PRO A 577 -30.89 -2.44 5.04
CA PRO A 577 -31.69 -3.45 4.35
C PRO A 577 -31.75 -3.30 2.82
N GLU A 578 -31.51 -2.10 2.30
CA GLU A 578 -31.55 -1.77 0.87
C GLU A 578 -30.16 -1.50 0.26
N CYS A 579 -29.10 -1.69 1.06
CA CYS A 579 -27.73 -1.39 0.67
C CYS A 579 -26.85 -2.65 0.66
N ASP A 580 -26.56 -3.16 -0.54
CA ASP A 580 -25.52 -4.15 -0.79
C ASP A 580 -24.20 -3.65 -0.18
N TYR A 581 -23.47 -4.57 0.47
CA TYR A 581 -22.23 -4.29 1.21
C TYR A 581 -22.41 -3.36 2.43
N GLY A 582 -23.62 -2.96 2.81
CA GLY A 582 -23.86 -2.09 3.97
C GLY A 582 -23.40 -2.69 5.30
N LEU A 583 -23.21 -4.01 5.40
CA LEU A 583 -22.65 -4.70 6.56
C LEU A 583 -21.16 -5.07 6.40
N THR A 584 -20.46 -4.49 5.44
CA THR A 584 -19.01 -4.59 5.27
C THR A 584 -18.34 -3.27 5.65
N GLY A 585 -17.02 -3.25 5.88
CA GLY A 585 -16.29 -1.99 6.05
C GLY A 585 -16.19 -1.25 4.72
N LEU A 586 -16.50 0.05 4.69
CA LEU A 586 -16.53 0.83 3.46
C LEU A 586 -15.17 1.52 3.21
N MET A 587 -14.81 1.74 1.94
CA MET A 587 -13.59 2.45 1.57
C MET A 587 -13.74 3.94 1.84
N GLY A 588 -12.84 4.55 2.61
CA GLY A 588 -12.93 5.97 2.98
C GLY A 588 -13.88 6.23 4.15
N GLU A 589 -14.33 5.18 4.84
CA GLU A 589 -15.34 5.30 5.88
C GLU A 589 -14.87 6.10 7.11
N THR A 590 -13.57 6.36 7.29
CA THR A 590 -13.12 7.27 8.36
C THR A 590 -13.71 8.67 8.22
N VAL A 591 -14.15 9.10 7.03
CA VAL A 591 -14.90 10.38 6.91
C VAL A 591 -16.23 10.36 7.69
N PHE A 592 -16.86 9.20 7.87
CA PHE A 592 -18.07 9.04 8.67
C PHE A 592 -17.80 9.25 10.17
N ALA A 593 -16.61 8.85 10.62
CA ALA A 593 -16.15 9.14 11.97
C ALA A 593 -15.99 10.64 12.22
N GLU A 594 -15.33 11.35 11.30
CA GLU A 594 -15.18 12.80 11.38
C GLU A 594 -16.53 13.51 11.36
N LEU A 595 -17.45 13.05 10.51
CA LEU A 595 -18.83 13.53 10.44
C LEU A 595 -19.55 13.36 11.79
N LEU A 596 -19.47 12.18 12.42
CA LEU A 596 -20.06 11.94 13.74
C LEU A 596 -19.49 12.88 14.80
N GLU A 597 -18.16 13.05 14.84
CA GLU A 597 -17.53 13.96 15.78
C GLU A 597 -17.97 15.41 15.56
N ASP A 598 -18.20 15.82 14.31
CA ASP A 598 -18.70 17.15 14.01
C ASP A 598 -20.17 17.36 14.37
N LEU A 599 -21.04 16.36 14.18
CA LEU A 599 -22.41 16.41 14.68
C LEU A 599 -22.42 16.65 16.20
N LYS A 600 -21.54 16.00 16.96
CA LYS A 600 -21.39 16.23 18.40
C LYS A 600 -20.88 17.64 18.71
N ARG A 601 -19.84 18.11 17.99
CA ARG A 601 -19.24 19.44 18.18
C ARG A 601 -20.23 20.57 17.89
N GLU A 602 -21.16 20.36 16.96
CA GLU A 602 -22.22 21.31 16.60
C GLU A 602 -23.52 21.10 17.41
N ASN A 603 -23.53 20.22 18.41
CA ASN A 603 -24.67 19.88 19.28
C ASN A 603 -25.90 19.33 18.55
N MET A 604 -25.69 18.61 17.44
CA MET A 604 -26.72 17.86 16.71
C MET A 604 -26.91 16.47 17.33
N THR A 605 -27.35 16.45 18.59
CA THR A 605 -27.34 15.24 19.44
C THR A 605 -28.27 14.14 18.93
N GLN A 606 -29.41 14.48 18.33
CA GLN A 606 -30.35 13.47 17.82
C GLN A 606 -29.76 12.72 16.63
N GLU A 607 -29.19 13.49 15.69
CA GLU A 607 -28.50 12.99 14.51
C GLU A 607 -27.28 12.16 14.91
N ALA A 608 -26.47 12.65 15.85
CA ALA A 608 -25.33 11.89 16.38
C ALA A 608 -25.75 10.57 17.04
N THR A 609 -26.83 10.55 17.83
CA THR A 609 -27.34 9.33 18.49
C THR A 609 -27.82 8.30 17.48
N ALA A 610 -28.59 8.73 16.47
CA ALA A 610 -29.07 7.84 15.41
C ALA A 610 -27.89 7.27 14.60
N PHE A 611 -26.90 8.11 14.29
CA PHE A 611 -25.69 7.66 13.60
C PHE A 611 -24.90 6.64 14.41
N GLU A 612 -24.66 6.90 15.68
CA GLU A 612 -24.01 5.93 16.56
C GLU A 612 -24.77 4.60 16.64
N ALA A 613 -26.10 4.61 16.62
CA ALA A 613 -26.90 3.38 16.64
C ALA A 613 -26.66 2.53 15.37
N SER A 614 -26.68 3.15 14.18
CA SER A 614 -26.42 2.46 12.91
C SER A 614 -25.00 1.86 12.86
N MET A 615 -24.00 2.61 13.34
CA MET A 615 -22.61 2.13 13.34
C MET A 615 -22.36 1.06 14.41
N ARG A 616 -23.02 1.17 15.56
CA ARG A 616 -22.95 0.15 16.63
C ARG A 616 -23.47 -1.18 16.12
N PHE A 617 -24.60 -1.19 15.40
CA PHE A 617 -25.15 -2.42 14.82
C PHE A 617 -24.14 -3.14 13.92
N ARG A 618 -23.48 -2.40 13.02
CA ARG A 618 -22.43 -2.95 12.14
C ARG A 618 -21.22 -3.46 12.92
N ALA A 619 -20.75 -2.69 13.89
CA ALA A 619 -19.61 -3.07 14.73
C ALA A 619 -19.88 -4.33 15.57
N GLU A 620 -21.06 -4.44 16.17
CA GLU A 620 -21.49 -5.62 16.92
C GLU A 620 -21.65 -6.85 16.01
N PHE A 621 -22.14 -6.66 14.78
CA PHE A 621 -22.18 -7.73 13.78
C PHE A 621 -20.77 -8.23 13.41
N TRP A 622 -19.83 -7.34 13.10
CA TRP A 622 -18.45 -7.71 12.78
C TRP A 622 -17.74 -8.47 13.90
N GLU A 623 -18.03 -8.12 15.16
CA GLU A 623 -17.47 -8.81 16.31
C GLU A 623 -17.88 -10.30 16.38
N THR A 624 -18.99 -10.68 15.76
CA THR A 624 -19.42 -12.08 15.64
C THR A 624 -18.67 -12.88 14.59
N LEU A 625 -17.96 -12.22 13.66
CA LEU A 625 -17.33 -12.87 12.52
C LEU A 625 -15.89 -13.30 12.82
N ALA A 626 -15.51 -14.46 12.29
CA ALA A 626 -14.11 -14.91 12.32
C ALA A 626 -13.22 -13.98 11.49
N VAL A 627 -13.71 -13.58 10.30
CA VAL A 627 -13.04 -12.69 9.35
C VAL A 627 -14.02 -11.56 8.94
N PRO A 628 -13.97 -10.39 9.60
CA PRO A 628 -14.97 -9.33 9.43
C PRO A 628 -14.69 -8.37 8.25
N PHE A 629 -13.70 -8.65 7.41
CA PHE A 629 -13.21 -7.70 6.41
C PHE A 629 -13.77 -7.93 5.00
N GLY A 630 -14.37 -9.08 4.73
CA GLY A 630 -14.75 -9.47 3.37
C GLY A 630 -15.86 -8.60 2.81
N SER A 631 -15.58 -7.91 1.71
CA SER A 631 -16.56 -7.35 0.78
C SER A 631 -16.59 -8.16 -0.51
N GLU A 632 -15.61 -7.95 -1.39
CA GLU A 632 -15.40 -8.70 -2.62
C GLU A 632 -14.53 -9.93 -2.37
N MET A 633 -13.49 -9.78 -1.53
CA MET A 633 -12.55 -10.87 -1.19
C MET A 633 -12.22 -10.88 0.30
N ALA A 634 -12.13 -12.06 0.91
CA ALA A 634 -11.88 -12.19 2.35
C ALA A 634 -10.46 -11.83 2.83
N TRP A 635 -9.55 -11.55 1.88
CA TRP A 635 -8.15 -11.24 2.12
C TRP A 635 -7.80 -9.80 1.74
N ASP A 636 -8.70 -9.08 1.06
CA ASP A 636 -8.41 -7.75 0.53
C ASP A 636 -8.18 -6.72 1.63
N SER A 637 -7.67 -5.56 1.24
CA SER A 637 -7.40 -4.44 2.16
C SER A 637 -8.54 -3.41 2.15
N THR A 638 -9.77 -3.81 1.87
CA THR A 638 -10.88 -2.87 1.61
C THR A 638 -11.58 -2.45 2.91
N GLY A 639 -11.99 -3.43 3.74
CA GLY A 639 -12.85 -3.18 4.89
C GLY A 639 -12.15 -2.84 6.21
N GLN A 640 -10.83 -3.05 6.35
CA GLN A 640 -10.13 -2.96 7.64
C GLN A 640 -10.18 -1.56 8.25
N GLU A 641 -10.19 -0.51 7.42
CA GLU A 641 -10.32 0.89 7.86
C GLU A 641 -11.58 1.11 8.71
N GLY A 642 -12.76 0.91 8.10
CA GLY A 642 -14.05 1.11 8.77
C GLY A 642 -14.28 0.13 9.91
N VAL A 643 -13.94 -1.16 9.70
CA VAL A 643 -14.08 -2.19 10.73
C VAL A 643 -13.22 -1.87 11.95
N TYR A 644 -11.97 -1.45 11.76
CA TYR A 644 -11.11 -1.04 12.86
C TYR A 644 -11.70 0.14 13.62
N TYR A 645 -12.06 1.23 12.91
CA TYR A 645 -12.46 2.46 13.56
C TYR A 645 -13.68 2.24 14.48
N TRP A 646 -14.75 1.65 13.95
CA TRP A 646 -16.00 1.51 14.71
C TRP A 646 -15.90 0.46 15.81
N THR A 647 -15.22 -0.66 15.57
CA THR A 647 -15.04 -1.66 16.65
C THR A 647 -14.18 -1.12 17.78
N ASN A 648 -13.12 -0.37 17.48
CA ASN A 648 -12.37 0.35 18.50
C ASN A 648 -13.22 1.42 19.20
N TYR A 649 -14.00 2.22 18.45
CA TYR A 649 -14.87 3.26 18.99
C TYR A 649 -15.86 2.72 20.03
N PHE A 650 -16.45 1.55 19.78
CA PHE A 650 -17.39 0.87 20.69
C PHE A 650 -16.71 -0.07 21.72
N GLY A 651 -15.37 -0.13 21.76
CA GLY A 651 -14.63 -0.95 22.73
C GLY A 651 -14.59 -2.46 22.42
N LEU A 652 -14.88 -2.85 21.18
CA LEU A 652 -14.83 -4.22 20.65
C LEU A 652 -13.40 -4.57 20.20
N ASN A 653 -12.50 -4.70 21.18
CA ASN A 653 -11.05 -4.76 20.95
C ASN A 653 -10.56 -5.99 20.17
N ASN A 654 -11.30 -7.11 20.19
CA ASN A 654 -10.89 -8.33 19.49
C ASN A 654 -10.87 -8.07 17.98
N THR A 655 -11.95 -7.52 17.42
CA THR A 655 -12.02 -7.21 15.99
C THR A 655 -11.09 -6.05 15.59
N ALA A 656 -10.94 -5.03 16.44
CA ALA A 656 -9.95 -3.99 16.19
C ALA A 656 -8.52 -4.56 16.13
N THR A 657 -8.19 -5.54 16.99
CA THR A 657 -6.89 -6.23 16.97
C THR A 657 -6.73 -7.10 15.72
N LYS A 658 -7.78 -7.80 15.26
CA LYS A 658 -7.76 -8.54 13.98
C LYS A 658 -7.40 -7.61 12.81
N ALA A 659 -7.92 -6.38 12.80
CA ALA A 659 -7.66 -5.41 11.73
C ALA A 659 -6.20 -4.95 11.72
N ILE A 660 -5.64 -4.60 12.89
CA ILE A 660 -4.23 -4.19 12.99
C ILE A 660 -3.28 -5.32 12.58
N ASN A 661 -3.58 -6.56 13.00
CA ASN A 661 -2.76 -7.71 12.62
C ASN A 661 -2.80 -7.93 11.10
N SER A 662 -3.99 -7.92 10.48
CA SER A 662 -4.09 -8.12 9.03
C SER A 662 -3.38 -7.00 8.27
N ILE A 663 -3.52 -5.74 8.68
CA ILE A 663 -2.79 -4.62 8.08
C ILE A 663 -1.27 -4.83 8.18
N ALA A 664 -0.74 -5.24 9.33
CA ALA A 664 0.68 -5.52 9.49
C ALA A 664 1.18 -6.66 8.57
N ALA A 665 0.29 -7.57 8.16
CA ALA A 665 0.63 -8.64 7.23
C ALA A 665 0.85 -8.15 5.79
N TYR A 666 0.00 -7.23 5.32
CA TYR A 666 -0.02 -6.81 3.92
C TYR A 666 0.58 -5.43 3.65
N MET A 667 0.95 -4.67 4.68
CA MET A 667 1.71 -3.42 4.57
C MET A 667 3.11 -3.59 5.18
N PRO A 668 4.17 -3.69 4.35
CA PRO A 668 5.51 -4.02 4.84
C PRO A 668 6.33 -2.80 5.28
N THR A 669 7.28 -3.01 6.18
CA THR A 669 8.48 -2.17 6.33
C THR A 669 9.60 -2.71 5.42
N VAL A 670 10.04 -1.90 4.46
CA VAL A 670 11.16 -2.20 3.55
C VAL A 670 11.83 -0.90 3.07
N ALA A 671 13.09 -0.97 2.65
CA ALA A 671 13.86 0.21 2.23
C ALA A 671 13.60 0.66 0.78
N HIS A 672 12.33 0.78 0.42
CA HIS A 672 11.89 1.11 -0.94
C HIS A 672 10.60 1.94 -0.91
N TRP A 673 10.60 3.10 -1.58
CA TRP A 673 9.45 4.00 -1.63
C TRP A 673 8.16 3.31 -2.05
N GLY A 674 8.17 2.55 -3.14
CA GLY A 674 6.95 1.92 -3.67
C GLY A 674 6.43 0.70 -2.91
N TRP A 675 7.20 0.13 -1.97
CA TRP A 675 6.79 -1.06 -1.23
C TRP A 675 6.55 -0.76 0.25
N ASN A 676 7.29 0.17 0.85
CA ASN A 676 7.17 0.52 2.26
C ASN A 676 5.80 1.13 2.58
N GLY A 677 5.02 0.49 3.45
CA GLY A 677 3.65 0.90 3.74
C GLY A 677 2.68 0.76 2.56
N ASN A 678 3.07 0.09 1.48
CA ASN A 678 2.18 -0.17 0.35
C ASN A 678 1.27 -1.36 0.70
N ALA A 679 -0.04 -1.17 0.77
CA ALA A 679 -0.98 -2.22 1.12
C ALA A 679 -1.19 -3.22 -0.02
N ARG A 680 -1.26 -4.50 0.37
CA ARG A 680 -1.67 -5.72 -0.36
C ARG A 680 -2.70 -5.63 -1.49
N ARG A 681 -2.45 -5.01 -2.65
CA ARG A 681 -3.44 -4.90 -3.75
C ARG A 681 -2.85 -5.08 -5.13
N TYR A 682 -3.64 -5.70 -6.03
CA TYR A 682 -3.16 -6.05 -7.36
C TYR A 682 -4.20 -6.18 -8.50
N TRP A 683 -5.47 -5.83 -8.33
CA TRP A 683 -6.48 -6.10 -9.36
C TRP A 683 -7.34 -4.91 -9.76
N ASP A 684 -7.29 -3.80 -9.01
CA ASP A 684 -8.14 -2.62 -9.23
C ASP A 684 -7.85 -1.89 -10.56
N PHE A 685 -6.74 -2.19 -11.23
CA PHE A 685 -6.43 -1.65 -12.55
C PHE A 685 -7.48 -2.11 -13.58
N ASN A 686 -8.06 -3.29 -13.39
CA ASN A 686 -9.18 -3.76 -14.21
C ASN A 686 -10.43 -2.89 -14.06
N TYR A 687 -10.58 -2.15 -12.96
CA TYR A 687 -11.81 -1.45 -12.58
C TYR A 687 -11.73 0.09 -12.63
N GLY A 688 -10.54 0.67 -12.39
CA GLY A 688 -10.38 2.12 -12.28
C GLY A 688 -9.27 2.72 -13.13
N ALA A 689 -8.47 1.92 -13.83
CA ALA A 689 -7.27 2.39 -14.52
C ALA A 689 -7.38 2.27 -16.05
N LYS A 690 -6.48 2.93 -16.78
CA LYS A 690 -6.45 2.84 -18.24
C LYS A 690 -5.89 1.50 -18.68
N TYR A 691 -4.76 1.10 -18.10
CA TYR A 691 -4.09 -0.15 -18.42
C TYR A 691 -4.55 -1.23 -17.44
N ALA A 692 -5.56 -1.98 -17.87
CA ALA A 692 -6.07 -3.11 -17.10
C ALA A 692 -5.01 -4.22 -16.99
N ASP A 693 -4.64 -4.57 -15.76
CA ASP A 693 -3.75 -5.69 -15.46
C ASP A 693 -4.00 -6.25 -14.05
N THR A 694 -3.53 -7.47 -13.79
CA THR A 694 -3.46 -8.06 -12.45
C THR A 694 -2.01 -8.06 -11.96
N GLU A 695 -1.61 -6.94 -11.37
CA GLU A 695 -0.24 -6.69 -10.91
C GLU A 695 -0.22 -5.87 -9.62
N ARG A 696 0.89 -5.92 -8.87
CA ARG A 696 1.00 -5.11 -7.65
C ARG A 696 0.83 -3.63 -7.99
N GLN A 697 -0.09 -2.98 -7.29
CA GLN A 697 -0.32 -1.55 -7.45
C GLN A 697 0.48 -0.78 -6.40
N ILE A 698 1.41 0.06 -6.86
CA ILE A 698 2.20 0.89 -5.97
C ILE A 698 1.43 2.18 -5.69
N HIS A 699 1.18 2.47 -4.41
CA HIS A 699 0.53 3.69 -3.92
C HIS A 699 -0.92 3.86 -4.38
N HIS A 700 -1.63 2.73 -4.53
CA HIS A 700 -3.08 2.68 -4.66
C HIS A 700 -3.80 3.09 -3.36
N TYR A 701 -5.09 3.43 -3.43
CA TYR A 701 -5.85 3.97 -2.30
C TYR A 701 -5.84 3.07 -1.06
N GLY A 702 -5.73 1.74 -1.24
CA GLY A 702 -5.69 0.79 -0.12
C GLY A 702 -4.57 1.09 0.87
N SER A 703 -3.43 1.61 0.41
CA SER A 703 -2.29 1.99 1.25
C SER A 703 -2.61 3.20 2.12
N GLY A 704 -3.26 4.21 1.51
CA GLY A 704 -3.71 5.40 2.21
C GLY A 704 -4.73 5.05 3.29
N LEU A 705 -5.82 4.36 2.93
CA LEU A 705 -6.92 4.08 3.86
C LEU A 705 -6.46 3.23 5.06
N ASN A 706 -5.67 2.19 4.83
CA ASN A 706 -5.19 1.31 5.90
C ASN A 706 -4.08 1.92 6.76
N SER A 707 -3.50 3.05 6.33
CA SER A 707 -2.65 3.83 7.22
C SER A 707 -3.41 4.45 8.40
N LEU A 708 -4.70 4.77 8.24
CA LEU A 708 -5.50 5.45 9.27
C LEU A 708 -5.65 4.59 10.55
N PRO A 709 -6.05 3.31 10.47
CA PRO A 709 -6.00 2.40 11.62
C PRO A 709 -4.64 2.32 12.30
N MET A 710 -3.56 2.24 11.51
CA MET A 710 -2.21 2.07 12.04
C MET A 710 -1.69 3.33 12.74
N LEU A 711 -1.97 4.52 12.19
CA LEU A 711 -1.68 5.80 12.86
C LEU A 711 -2.45 5.89 14.19
N HIS A 712 -3.75 5.59 14.18
CA HIS A 712 -4.58 5.63 15.38
C HIS A 712 -4.14 4.57 16.42
N HIS A 713 -3.73 3.38 15.96
CA HIS A 713 -3.15 2.34 16.82
C HIS A 713 -1.86 2.83 17.49
N TYR A 714 -0.94 3.41 16.71
CA TYR A 714 0.30 3.97 17.23
C TYR A 714 0.05 5.07 18.27
N GLU A 715 -0.88 5.99 18.00
CA GLU A 715 -1.21 7.07 18.93
C GLU A 715 -1.65 6.53 20.30
N ARG A 716 -2.27 5.35 20.35
CA ARG A 716 -2.65 4.63 21.58
C ARG A 716 -1.53 3.75 22.15
N ASN A 717 -0.62 3.30 21.30
CA ASN A 717 0.48 2.39 21.63
C ASN A 717 1.83 2.96 21.14
N PRO A 718 2.30 4.10 21.67
CA PRO A 718 3.43 4.85 21.11
C PRO A 718 4.79 4.14 21.17
N ALA A 719 4.86 2.96 21.80
CA ALA A 719 6.04 2.09 21.79
C ALA A 719 6.18 1.29 20.48
N ASP A 720 5.09 1.07 19.73
CA ASP A 720 5.11 0.33 18.46
C ASP A 720 5.50 1.25 17.30
N VAL A 721 6.78 1.62 17.23
CA VAL A 721 7.28 2.53 16.19
C VAL A 721 7.20 1.89 14.79
N ASP A 722 7.15 0.58 14.66
CA ASP A 722 6.96 -0.08 13.37
C ASP A 722 5.55 0.18 12.82
N ALA A 723 4.53 0.20 13.68
CA ALA A 723 3.20 0.64 13.27
C ALA A 723 3.23 2.08 12.70
N LEU A 724 3.96 3.01 13.35
CA LEU A 724 4.12 4.37 12.82
C LEU A 724 4.88 4.40 11.49
N ARG A 725 5.96 3.62 11.34
CA ARG A 725 6.76 3.56 10.10
C ARG A 725 5.93 3.07 8.91
N VAL A 726 5.14 2.02 9.11
CA VAL A 726 4.22 1.48 8.11
C VAL A 726 3.14 2.51 7.77
N ALA A 727 2.50 3.05 8.81
CA ALA A 727 1.37 3.95 8.65
C ALA A 727 1.77 5.25 7.96
N PHE A 728 2.85 5.90 8.40
CA PHE A 728 3.27 7.17 7.85
C PHE A 728 3.66 7.06 6.37
N ALA A 729 4.26 5.93 5.97
CA ALA A 729 4.60 5.67 4.58
C ALA A 729 3.34 5.50 3.70
N GLY A 730 2.39 4.66 4.13
CA GLY A 730 1.11 4.50 3.42
C GLY A 730 0.28 5.78 3.37
N ASN A 731 0.33 6.61 4.42
CA ASN A 731 -0.40 7.88 4.47
C ASN A 731 0.22 8.97 3.58
N THR A 732 1.54 8.96 3.40
CA THR A 732 2.27 9.93 2.57
C THR A 732 2.29 9.52 1.10
N ALA A 733 2.08 8.24 0.80
CA ALA A 733 2.08 7.67 -0.55
C ALA A 733 1.29 8.47 -1.60
N PRO A 734 0.07 8.99 -1.33
CA PRO A 734 -0.71 9.72 -2.34
C PRO A 734 -0.03 10.98 -2.92
N LEU A 735 1.02 11.51 -2.28
CA LEU A 735 1.79 12.62 -2.83
C LEU A 735 2.62 12.23 -4.06
N THR A 736 3.00 10.96 -4.21
CA THR A 736 3.82 10.53 -5.34
C THR A 736 3.02 10.37 -6.62
N ASN A 737 1.72 10.07 -6.49
CA ASN A 737 0.80 9.91 -7.63
C ASN A 737 0.55 11.23 -8.37
N VAL A 738 0.81 12.36 -7.71
CA VAL A 738 0.60 13.69 -8.27
C VAL A 738 1.84 14.08 -9.09
N ASP A 739 1.67 14.26 -10.39
CA ASP A 739 2.75 14.67 -11.28
C ASP A 739 3.18 16.13 -11.03
N ALA A 740 4.20 16.59 -11.75
CA ALA A 740 4.73 17.94 -11.57
C ALA A 740 3.76 19.08 -11.97
N GLU A 741 2.68 18.78 -12.69
CA GLU A 741 1.63 19.72 -13.12
C GLU A 741 0.36 19.62 -12.26
N GLY A 742 0.28 18.64 -11.35
CA GLY A 742 -0.84 18.44 -10.46
C GLY A 742 -1.79 17.32 -10.88
N PHE A 743 -1.53 16.59 -11.96
CA PHE A 743 -2.37 15.46 -12.36
C PHE A 743 -2.20 14.30 -11.37
N PRO A 744 -3.29 13.78 -10.76
CA PRO A 744 -3.24 12.60 -9.92
C PRO A 744 -3.46 11.31 -10.72
N SER A 745 -2.55 10.36 -10.60
CA SER A 745 -2.67 8.99 -11.15
C SER A 745 -3.32 8.00 -10.17
N ALA A 746 -4.06 7.01 -10.69
CA ALA A 746 -4.68 5.94 -9.91
C ALA A 746 -3.66 5.16 -9.06
N ALA A 747 -2.60 4.63 -9.69
CA ALA A 747 -1.47 3.98 -9.04
C ALA A 747 -0.28 3.80 -10.00
N PHE A 748 0.86 3.32 -9.50
CA PHE A 748 2.06 3.03 -10.30
C PHE A 748 2.15 1.53 -10.63
N HIS A 749 2.42 1.21 -11.90
CA HIS A 749 2.63 -0.14 -12.42
C HIS A 749 3.96 -0.72 -11.90
N SER A 750 3.90 -1.86 -11.23
CA SER A 750 5.06 -2.48 -10.55
C SER A 750 5.90 -3.38 -11.44
N PHE A 751 5.32 -3.86 -12.54
CA PHE A 751 6.00 -4.75 -13.46
C PHE A 751 7.22 -4.07 -14.07
N PRO A 752 8.38 -4.74 -14.10
CA PRO A 752 9.61 -4.17 -14.64
C PRO A 752 9.54 -3.71 -16.11
N GLU A 753 8.59 -4.22 -16.89
CA GLU A 753 8.26 -3.81 -18.27
C GLU A 753 7.52 -2.46 -18.37
N ASN A 754 6.96 -1.95 -17.28
CA ASN A 754 6.16 -0.71 -17.26
C ASN A 754 6.87 0.37 -16.41
N LEU A 755 6.85 0.20 -15.07
CA LEU A 755 7.42 1.13 -14.09
C LEU A 755 7.07 2.61 -14.34
N ASP A 756 5.77 2.86 -14.53
CA ASP A 756 5.16 4.15 -14.80
C ASP A 756 3.86 4.36 -14.01
N TRP A 757 3.40 5.62 -14.00
CA TRP A 757 2.11 5.99 -13.39
C TRP A 757 0.99 5.72 -14.39
N ASP A 758 -0.09 5.06 -13.95
CA ASP A 758 -1.26 4.88 -14.81
C ASP A 758 -1.82 6.25 -15.24
N PRO A 759 -2.18 6.41 -16.52
CA PRO A 759 -2.60 7.70 -17.04
C PRO A 759 -4.02 8.10 -16.66
N TYR A 760 -4.83 7.23 -16.04
CA TYR A 760 -6.12 7.63 -15.48
C TYR A 760 -5.98 8.14 -14.05
N THR A 761 -6.81 9.12 -13.71
CA THR A 761 -7.04 9.48 -12.30
C THR A 761 -7.67 8.34 -11.51
N GLY A 762 -8.61 7.61 -12.14
CA GLY A 762 -9.25 6.44 -11.57
C GLY A 762 -9.79 6.66 -10.15
N ASP A 763 -9.41 5.76 -9.26
CA ASP A 763 -9.83 5.68 -7.86
C ASP A 763 -8.89 6.41 -6.86
N TYR A 764 -7.98 7.25 -7.36
CA TYR A 764 -6.99 7.99 -6.56
C TYR A 764 -7.57 8.71 -5.33
N GLY A 765 -8.76 9.31 -5.46
CA GLY A 765 -9.33 10.22 -4.48
C GLY A 765 -9.47 9.63 -3.08
N LEU A 766 -9.73 8.33 -2.96
CA LEU A 766 -9.83 7.64 -1.67
C LEU A 766 -8.48 7.59 -0.94
N GLY A 767 -7.38 7.41 -1.68
CA GLY A 767 -6.03 7.45 -1.12
C GLY A 767 -5.71 8.85 -0.59
N PHE A 768 -6.04 9.88 -1.36
CA PHE A 768 -5.83 11.27 -0.97
C PHE A 768 -6.72 11.69 0.21
N LEU A 769 -7.96 11.21 0.30
CA LEU A 769 -8.82 11.34 1.48
C LEU A 769 -8.09 10.85 2.73
N ALA A 770 -7.48 9.67 2.65
CA ALA A 770 -6.73 9.11 3.76
C ALA A 770 -5.54 9.98 4.20
N LEU A 771 -4.79 10.54 3.24
CA LEU A 771 -3.75 11.52 3.54
C LEU A 771 -4.34 12.71 4.30
N GLY A 772 -5.42 13.31 3.79
CA GLY A 772 -6.06 14.46 4.45
C GLY A 772 -6.52 14.19 5.88
N LEU A 773 -7.10 13.01 6.11
CA LEU A 773 -7.58 12.60 7.44
C LEU A 773 -6.45 12.22 8.40
N GLY A 774 -5.40 11.56 7.91
CA GLY A 774 -4.36 10.96 8.73
C GLY A 774 -3.17 11.85 9.03
N GLN A 775 -2.78 12.72 8.10
CA GLN A 775 -1.45 13.32 8.15
C GLN A 775 -1.28 14.25 9.36
N ALA A 776 -0.14 14.07 10.03
CA ALA A 776 0.26 14.79 11.23
C ALA A 776 1.79 14.76 11.41
N VAL A 777 2.31 15.70 12.19
CA VAL A 777 3.67 15.62 12.72
C VAL A 777 3.70 14.64 13.89
N TYR A 778 4.65 13.71 13.93
CA TYR A 778 4.87 12.83 15.09
C TYR A 778 6.23 13.12 15.71
N ILE A 779 6.26 13.43 17.00
CA ILE A 779 7.49 13.60 17.78
C ILE A 779 7.65 12.39 18.68
N VAL A 780 8.72 11.61 18.42
CA VAL A 780 8.94 10.29 19.02
C VAL A 780 10.35 10.21 19.57
N ASP A 781 10.49 9.69 20.80
CA ASP A 781 11.77 9.26 21.35
C ASP A 781 11.80 7.73 21.30
N HIS A 782 12.71 7.17 20.51
CA HIS A 782 12.83 5.74 20.30
C HIS A 782 14.16 5.20 20.83
N GLU A 783 14.14 3.99 21.40
CA GLU A 783 15.34 3.38 21.98
C GLU A 783 16.47 3.25 20.94
N ARG A 784 16.16 2.83 19.70
CA ARG A 784 17.19 2.65 18.66
C ARG A 784 17.53 3.93 17.90
N TYR A 785 16.56 4.81 17.68
CA TYR A 785 16.69 5.94 16.74
C TYR A 785 16.83 7.30 17.43
N GLY A 786 16.62 7.34 18.75
CA GLY A 786 16.56 8.57 19.53
C GLY A 786 15.37 9.44 19.14
N ASP A 787 15.60 10.75 19.18
CA ASP A 787 14.59 11.76 18.88
C ASP A 787 14.34 11.83 17.38
N VAL A 788 13.24 11.26 16.94
CA VAL A 788 12.83 11.23 15.54
C VAL A 788 11.52 11.96 15.34
N VAL A 789 11.40 12.56 14.15
CA VAL A 789 10.23 13.32 13.75
C VAL A 789 9.70 12.76 12.44
N PHE A 790 8.39 12.52 12.40
CA PHE A 790 7.68 12.26 11.16
C PHE A 790 6.89 13.49 10.73
N GLY A 791 6.88 13.77 9.43
CA GLY A 791 6.16 14.91 8.87
C GLY A 791 6.76 16.29 9.17
N GLY A 792 8.01 16.38 9.62
CA GLY A 792 8.65 17.66 9.94
C GLY A 792 10.16 17.58 10.05
N ASN A 793 10.81 18.75 10.03
CA ASN A 793 12.24 18.89 10.29
C ASN A 793 12.46 19.29 11.75
N VAL A 794 13.46 18.70 12.40
CA VAL A 794 13.97 19.20 13.67
C VAL A 794 14.75 20.49 13.40
N VAL A 795 14.44 21.57 14.12
CA VAL A 795 15.20 22.81 14.08
C VAL A 795 16.36 22.68 15.08
N VAL A 796 17.58 22.81 14.58
CA VAL A 796 18.80 22.89 15.40
C VAL A 796 19.33 24.30 15.27
N GLY A 797 19.30 25.07 16.36
CA GLY A 797 19.90 26.40 16.39
C GLY A 797 21.43 26.35 16.27
N PRO A 798 22.07 27.41 15.76
CA PRO A 798 23.54 27.46 15.63
C PRO A 798 24.29 27.37 16.98
N ASP A 799 23.60 27.66 18.10
CA ASP A 799 24.12 27.58 19.47
C ASP A 799 23.53 26.41 20.29
N ASP A 800 22.72 25.54 19.67
CA ASP A 800 22.12 24.40 20.36
C ASP A 800 23.17 23.31 20.62
N THR A 801 23.77 23.38 21.81
CA THR A 801 24.53 22.26 22.36
C THR A 801 23.62 21.04 22.52
N ALA A 802 24.19 19.83 22.54
CA ALA A 802 23.45 18.60 22.84
C ALA A 802 22.60 18.69 24.15
N ALA A 803 22.96 19.59 25.07
CA ALA A 803 22.21 19.86 26.29
C ALA A 803 20.91 20.67 26.09
N ALA A 804 20.80 21.50 25.04
CA ALA A 804 19.59 22.24 24.69
C ALA A 804 18.56 21.35 23.97
N ALA A 805 19.03 20.46 23.08
CA ALA A 805 18.19 19.41 22.47
C ALA A 805 17.65 18.41 23.51
N ALA A 806 18.34 18.25 24.66
CA ALA A 806 17.90 17.38 25.74
C ALA A 806 16.71 17.94 26.55
N THR A 807 16.44 19.25 26.50
CA THR A 807 15.37 19.88 27.28
C THR A 807 14.12 20.19 26.45
N ALA A 808 14.28 20.52 25.16
CA ALA A 808 13.17 20.77 24.25
C ALA A 808 13.44 20.29 22.82
N VAL A 809 12.37 19.88 22.13
CA VAL A 809 12.40 19.56 20.69
C VAL A 809 11.62 20.63 19.94
N VAL A 810 12.27 21.30 18.99
CA VAL A 810 11.63 22.27 18.09
C VAL A 810 11.49 21.64 16.71
N VAL A 811 10.26 21.66 16.17
CA VAL A 811 9.92 21.04 14.89
C VAL A 811 9.21 22.03 13.99
N GLU A 812 9.61 22.06 12.74
CA GLU A 812 8.86 22.71 11.68
C GLU A 812 8.10 21.67 10.86
N PRO A 813 6.76 21.73 10.82
CA PRO A 813 5.96 20.85 9.98
C PRO A 813 6.33 20.95 8.50
N ARG A 814 6.34 19.80 7.84
CA ARG A 814 6.60 19.58 6.41
C ARG A 814 5.56 18.66 5.76
N ASP A 815 4.66 18.10 6.56
CA ASP A 815 3.51 17.36 6.08
C ASP A 815 2.56 18.25 5.25
N ALA A 816 1.65 17.63 4.50
CA ALA A 816 0.77 18.35 3.57
C ALA A 816 -0.33 19.14 4.28
N VAL A 817 -0.78 18.68 5.45
CA VAL A 817 -1.92 19.28 6.16
C VAL A 817 -1.47 20.40 7.10
N ARG A 818 -0.35 20.22 7.81
CA ARG A 818 0.23 21.16 8.80
C ARG A 818 -0.76 21.61 9.88
N ARG A 819 -1.78 20.82 10.20
CA ARG A 819 -2.80 21.14 11.24
C ARG A 819 -2.76 20.21 12.44
N ARG A 820 -1.88 19.21 12.45
CA ARG A 820 -1.88 18.17 13.49
C ARG A 820 -0.47 17.86 13.97
N VAL A 821 -0.35 17.63 15.28
CA VAL A 821 0.87 17.10 15.88
C VAL A 821 0.53 16.10 16.98
N PHE A 822 1.23 14.98 17.01
CA PHE A 822 1.22 14.01 18.09
C PHE A 822 2.58 13.98 18.78
N VAL A 823 2.57 14.08 20.12
CA VAL A 823 3.78 13.99 20.94
C VAL A 823 3.69 12.73 21.77
N ALA A 824 4.49 11.71 21.43
CA ALA A 824 4.46 10.40 22.07
C ALA A 824 4.71 10.49 23.58
N GLY A 825 5.68 11.32 24.00
CA GLY A 825 6.00 11.54 25.41
C GLY A 825 4.89 12.19 26.25
N LEU A 826 3.90 12.84 25.60
CA LEU A 826 2.71 13.37 26.26
C LEU A 826 1.47 12.50 26.05
N GLY A 827 1.52 11.54 25.12
CA GLY A 827 0.35 10.80 24.65
C GLY A 827 -0.76 11.71 24.11
N LEU A 828 -0.39 12.87 23.55
CA LEU A 828 -1.29 13.96 23.21
C LEU A 828 -1.23 14.25 21.71
N LYS A 829 -2.40 14.21 21.07
CA LYS A 829 -2.62 14.74 19.71
C LYS A 829 -3.29 16.10 19.81
N VAL A 830 -2.77 17.06 19.05
CA VAL A 830 -3.37 18.38 18.84
C VAL A 830 -3.81 18.49 17.40
N SER A 831 -5.02 18.99 17.17
CA SER A 831 -5.57 19.24 15.84
C SER A 831 -6.22 20.62 15.75
N LEU A 832 -6.07 21.29 14.60
CA LEU A 832 -6.69 22.57 14.31
C LEU A 832 -7.89 22.41 13.37
N SER A 833 -8.97 23.17 13.59
CA SER A 833 -10.07 23.25 12.62
C SER A 833 -9.65 23.94 11.30
N ALA A 834 -8.82 24.99 11.40
CA ALA A 834 -8.33 25.76 10.26
C ALA A 834 -6.96 26.42 10.56
N GLY A 835 -6.37 27.03 9.55
CA GLY A 835 -5.02 27.60 9.62
C GLY A 835 -3.93 26.53 9.48
N ALA A 836 -2.73 26.84 9.99
CA ALA A 836 -1.58 25.94 9.95
C ALA A 836 -0.62 26.18 11.12
N ILE A 837 0.00 25.11 11.59
CA ILE A 837 1.12 25.09 12.54
C ILE A 837 2.41 25.43 11.77
N LYS A 838 3.12 26.45 12.21
CA LYS A 838 4.43 26.85 11.68
C LYS A 838 5.57 26.21 12.45
N THR A 839 5.43 26.13 13.77
CA THR A 839 6.45 25.55 14.64
C THR A 839 5.79 24.88 15.82
N VAL A 840 6.35 23.75 16.22
CA VAL A 840 6.02 23.02 17.44
C VAL A 840 7.23 23.06 18.36
N THR A 841 7.05 23.42 19.62
CA THR A 841 8.08 23.32 20.65
C THR A 841 7.56 22.42 21.77
N TYR A 842 8.16 21.24 21.90
CA TYR A 842 7.88 20.30 22.98
C TYR A 842 8.95 20.45 24.08
N ASP A 843 8.56 21.00 25.22
CA ASP A 843 9.39 21.07 26.42
C ASP A 843 9.20 19.80 27.26
N ARG A 844 10.27 18.99 27.34
CA ARG A 844 10.28 17.71 28.04
C ARG A 844 10.19 17.89 29.54
N ALA A 845 10.88 18.91 30.09
CA ALA A 845 10.96 19.12 31.52
C ALA A 845 9.64 19.69 32.07
N GLY A 846 9.10 20.71 31.40
CA GLY A 846 7.81 21.29 31.76
C GLY A 846 6.62 20.42 31.35
N GLN A 847 6.83 19.43 30.47
CA GLN A 847 5.77 18.63 29.86
C GLN A 847 4.71 19.53 29.19
N THR A 848 5.20 20.55 28.47
CA THR A 848 4.38 21.56 27.79
C THR A 848 4.60 21.52 26.29
N LEU A 849 3.59 21.95 25.54
CA LEU A 849 3.64 22.06 24.10
C LEU A 849 3.27 23.47 23.68
N LYS A 850 4.15 24.12 22.93
CA LYS A 850 3.93 25.46 22.38
C LYS A 850 3.80 25.38 20.86
N LEU A 851 2.76 25.99 20.30
CA LEU A 851 2.50 26.03 18.87
C LEU A 851 2.53 27.48 18.38
N ALA A 852 3.31 27.74 17.34
CA ALA A 852 3.20 28.96 16.55
C ALA A 852 2.22 28.68 15.39
N LEU A 853 1.10 29.39 15.38
CA LEU A 853 0.02 29.23 14.41
C LEU A 853 0.01 30.36 13.39
N SER A 854 -0.48 30.05 12.20
CA SER A 854 -0.71 30.96 11.10
C SER A 854 -2.10 30.75 10.50
N PRO A 855 -2.69 31.78 9.87
CA PRO A 855 -4.04 31.70 9.31
C PRO A 855 -4.13 30.84 8.06
N THR A 856 -3.01 30.47 7.43
CA THR A 856 -3.01 29.69 6.18
C THR A 856 -1.70 28.91 6.00
N VAL A 857 -1.79 27.78 5.29
CA VAL A 857 -0.67 26.91 4.95
C VAL A 857 0.17 27.46 3.78
N SER A 858 -0.46 28.17 2.85
CA SER A 858 0.13 28.72 1.62
C SER A 858 -0.51 30.07 1.25
N GLU A 859 0.11 30.81 0.34
CA GLU A 859 -0.38 32.15 -0.05
C GLU A 859 -1.73 32.11 -0.79
N ALA A 860 -1.93 31.12 -1.65
CA ALA A 860 -3.17 30.97 -2.43
C ALA A 860 -4.36 30.52 -1.57
N ALA A 861 -4.11 29.85 -0.44
CA ALA A 861 -5.16 29.30 0.40
C ALA A 861 -5.84 30.37 1.27
N LEU A 862 -7.13 30.14 1.54
CA LEU A 862 -7.94 31.00 2.38
C LEU A 862 -7.33 31.19 3.77
N ARG A 863 -7.48 32.41 4.28
CA ARG A 863 -6.95 32.81 5.58
C ARG A 863 -8.01 32.64 6.66
N ALA A 864 -7.78 31.77 7.63
CA ALA A 864 -8.65 31.61 8.79
C ALA A 864 -8.58 32.86 9.68
N LYS A 865 -9.73 33.38 10.12
CA LYS A 865 -9.81 34.46 11.12
C LYS A 865 -9.69 33.94 12.55
N SER A 866 -10.05 32.68 12.77
CA SER A 866 -9.94 31.96 14.03
C SER A 866 -9.77 30.47 13.78
N ALA A 867 -9.25 29.73 14.74
CA ALA A 867 -9.21 28.27 14.71
C ALA A 867 -9.69 27.69 16.04
N VAL A 868 -10.24 26.48 16.01
CA VAL A 868 -10.46 25.67 17.22
C VAL A 868 -9.31 24.68 17.36
N VAL A 869 -8.68 24.67 18.53
CA VAL A 869 -7.64 23.72 18.93
C VAL A 869 -8.29 22.58 19.70
N TRP A 870 -8.30 21.38 19.13
CA TRP A 870 -8.75 20.17 19.81
C TRP A 870 -7.57 19.41 20.40
N LEU A 871 -7.74 18.93 21.63
CA LEU A 871 -6.76 18.16 22.38
C LEU A 871 -7.31 16.75 22.60
N THR A 872 -6.64 15.75 22.02
CA THR A 872 -7.01 14.33 22.15
C THR A 872 -5.94 13.59 22.92
N GLN A 873 -6.30 13.10 24.11
CA GLN A 873 -5.43 12.26 24.93
C GLN A 873 -5.60 10.79 24.54
N THR A 874 -4.53 10.13 24.11
CA THR A 874 -4.63 8.79 23.49
C THR A 874 -4.01 7.66 24.33
N SER A 875 -2.97 7.93 25.14
CA SER A 875 -2.24 6.89 25.88
C SER A 875 -1.93 7.19 27.36
N SER A 876 -2.03 8.45 27.83
CA SER A 876 -1.79 8.77 29.25
C SER A 876 -3.11 8.90 30.04
N VAL A 877 -3.49 7.83 30.74
CA VAL A 877 -4.71 7.82 31.56
C VAL A 877 -4.54 8.76 32.76
N GLY A 878 -5.42 9.75 32.87
CA GLY A 878 -5.50 10.65 34.04
C GLY A 878 -4.80 12.00 33.89
N THR A 879 -3.96 12.21 32.86
CA THR A 879 -3.44 13.55 32.53
C THR A 879 -4.42 14.26 31.62
N LYS A 880 -4.83 15.48 31.98
CA LYS A 880 -5.62 16.36 31.11
C LYS A 880 -4.76 17.54 30.71
N PHE A 881 -4.92 18.00 29.48
CA PHE A 881 -4.25 19.19 28.97
C PHE A 881 -5.27 20.30 28.71
N THR A 882 -4.81 21.54 28.79
CA THR A 882 -5.62 22.72 28.53
C THR A 882 -4.82 23.79 27.81
N VAL A 883 -5.53 24.74 27.18
CA VAL A 883 -4.96 25.98 26.66
C VAL A 883 -5.37 27.10 27.61
N PRO A 884 -4.49 27.52 28.55
CA PRO A 884 -4.85 28.51 29.55
C PRO A 884 -5.34 29.83 28.94
N GLY A 885 -6.48 30.33 29.42
CA GLY A 885 -7.05 31.60 28.99
C GLY A 885 -7.83 31.57 27.67
N ALA A 886 -7.85 30.45 26.93
CA ALA A 886 -8.64 30.32 25.72
C ALA A 886 -10.11 29.96 26.01
N ALA A 887 -11.03 30.54 25.24
CA ALA A 887 -12.46 30.25 25.35
C ALA A 887 -12.78 28.87 24.77
N LEU A 888 -13.76 28.17 25.34
CA LEU A 888 -14.22 26.88 24.82
C LEU A 888 -15.32 27.07 23.77
N SER A 889 -15.21 26.37 22.64
CA SER A 889 -16.24 26.26 21.62
C SER A 889 -16.06 24.98 20.82
N ARG A 890 -17.15 24.35 20.38
CA ARG A 890 -17.13 23.14 19.53
C ARG A 890 -16.21 22.03 20.09
N GLY A 891 -16.24 21.85 21.42
CA GLY A 891 -15.41 20.86 22.11
C GLY A 891 -13.90 21.15 22.18
N GLY A 892 -13.45 22.34 21.79
CA GLY A 892 -12.04 22.74 21.83
C GLY A 892 -11.81 24.19 22.25
N TYR A 893 -10.59 24.69 22.07
CA TYR A 893 -10.16 26.02 22.50
C TYR A 893 -10.07 26.98 21.31
N VAL A 894 -10.75 28.12 21.38
CA VAL A 894 -10.76 29.12 20.29
C VAL A 894 -9.50 29.98 20.35
N VAL A 895 -8.86 30.14 19.20
CA VAL A 895 -7.68 30.98 19.00
C VAL A 895 -7.96 31.99 17.90
N ASP A 896 -7.66 33.26 18.17
CA ASP A 896 -7.77 34.35 17.20
C ASP A 896 -6.56 34.36 16.26
N LEU A 897 -6.81 34.37 14.96
CA LEU A 897 -5.79 34.43 13.90
C LEU A 897 -5.91 35.70 13.05
N SER A 898 -6.81 36.63 13.42
CA SER A 898 -7.09 37.86 12.67
C SER A 898 -5.88 38.79 12.54
N THR A 899 -4.93 38.72 13.49
CA THR A 899 -3.68 39.48 13.49
C THR A 899 -2.57 38.84 12.63
N GLY A 900 -2.82 37.67 12.04
CA GLY A 900 -1.92 36.98 11.11
C GLY A 900 -1.01 35.92 11.74
N GLN A 901 -0.97 35.80 13.06
CA GLN A 901 -0.28 34.73 13.79
C GLN A 901 -0.83 34.60 15.21
N ALA A 902 -0.69 33.42 15.81
CA ALA A 902 -1.01 33.21 17.22
C ALA A 902 -0.02 32.27 17.88
N GLU A 903 0.12 32.39 19.18
CA GLU A 903 0.89 31.45 20.00
C GLU A 903 -0.07 30.72 20.94
N VAL A 904 0.03 29.39 20.95
CA VAL A 904 -0.79 28.52 21.79
C VAL A 904 0.13 27.75 22.72
N VAL A 905 -0.07 27.91 24.03
CA VAL A 905 0.64 27.12 25.04
C VAL A 905 -0.33 26.10 25.61
N ILE A 906 0.06 24.84 25.55
CA ILE A 906 -0.68 23.70 26.06
C ILE A 906 0.09 23.13 27.24
N SER A 907 -0.59 23.06 28.38
CA SER A 907 -0.02 22.56 29.64
C SER A 907 -0.98 21.61 30.31
N LYS A 908 -0.47 20.84 31.28
CA LYS A 908 -1.30 19.99 32.12
C LYS A 908 -2.34 20.86 32.86
N LEU A 909 -3.58 20.40 32.88
CA LEU A 909 -4.65 20.95 33.69
C LEU A 909 -4.33 20.60 35.15
N GLN A 910 -4.15 21.64 35.97
CA GLN A 910 -3.84 21.51 37.40
C GLN A 910 -5.04 21.01 38.21
#